data_AF-A0A9E7KE36-F1
#
_entry.id   AF-A0A9E7KE36-F1
#
_cell.length_a   1.000
_cell.length_b   1.000
_cell.length_c   1.000
_cell.angle_alpha   90.00
_cell.angle_beta   90.00
_cell.angle_gamma   90.00
#
_symmetry.space_group_name_H-M   'P 1'
#
loop_
_entity.id
_entity.type
_entity.pdbx_description
1 polymer ?
#
loop_
_entity_poly.entity_id
_entity_poly.type
_entity_poly.pdbx_seq_one_letter_code
_entity_poly.pdbx_strand_id
1 'polypeptide(L)'
;MPALACVDAAVPPPGYGFAWGGALPAPGAFPGGAPTTAGGATSDWTSPWSTDHSAALYRINGWGAPYFCVNAAGDIAVRPHGAASLPHQEIDLMKVVKKASDPKSAGGLGLRLPLLVRLPDVLKHRLESLHAAFDFAIRSNGYGSRYQGVYPVKCNQDRYIVEDIVEFGSPFGFGLEAGSKAELLLAMNCLARASPEAFLICNGYKDEEYIALALVARSMDLNTVIVLEQEEELDTVVETSHRLGVRPVIGLRAKLRTKHSGHFGSTSGEKGKFGLTTTQILSVAQKLQRLEMLDCLQLLHFHIGSQIPSTTLLTDGVGEAAQIYCELARLGAAMRVIDIGGGLGIDYDGSHSGGSDMSVGYGLEEYAGAVVRAVLFACDRKHVHHPIICSESGRALVSHHSVLIFEAVSSSTTKAEPLPSVGSNLAYFLDELADDARSDYHNLMAAALDGEYETCALYADQLKRRCIDHFKDGVLGLEHLAAVDGLCDLASKELGVADPVKTYHVNLSLFTSMPDFWAIGQLFPIVPIHRLDQRPAVKGILSDLTCDSDGKVDRFIGGQSSLPLHELGGGDGLGGGYYLGMFLGGAYQEALGGLHNLFGGPSVVRVSQADGSHCFAVTLAVPGPSCADVLRAMQHEPEVMFEALKHRAAECAAGDAVPRALALAFHSMPYLVCAATAAGVSASDGEGTDGMSSDSDGCAGCGEEEDEDWEFMRCLHLSASPPFRRSMARTKQTARKSTGGKAPRKQLATKAARKSAPTTGGVKKPHRYRPGTVALREIRKYQKSTELLIRKLPFQRLVREIAQDFKTDLRFQSHAVLALQEAAEAYLVGLFEDTNLCAIHAKRVTIMPKDIQLARRIRGERA
;
A
#
# COMPACT_ATOMS: atom_id res chain seq x y z
N MET A 1 -42.88 -24.10 -35.77
CA MET A 1 -44.07 -24.47 -36.58
C MET A 1 -44.02 -25.97 -36.83
N PRO A 2 -45.17 -26.71 -36.82
CA PRO A 2 -45.18 -28.14 -36.51
C PRO A 2 -46.02 -29.03 -37.46
N ALA A 3 -46.06 -30.35 -37.20
CA ALA A 3 -47.10 -31.37 -37.50
C ALA A 3 -46.49 -32.77 -37.24
N LEU A 4 -47.14 -33.86 -36.80
CA LEU A 4 -48.47 -34.23 -36.23
C LEU A 4 -48.26 -35.62 -35.55
N ALA A 5 -49.07 -36.23 -34.66
CA ALA A 5 -50.38 -35.98 -34.01
C ALA A 5 -50.25 -36.33 -32.48
N CYS A 6 -51.21 -36.49 -31.55
CA CYS A 6 -52.66 -36.86 -31.49
C CYS A 6 -52.95 -38.34 -31.87
N VAL A 7 -53.93 -39.11 -31.36
CA VAL A 7 -55.21 -38.90 -30.60
C VAL A 7 -55.46 -40.19 -29.74
N ASP A 8 -56.23 -40.28 -28.63
CA ASP A 8 -56.64 -39.44 -27.48
C ASP A 8 -57.56 -40.31 -26.54
N ALA A 9 -58.31 -39.71 -25.58
CA ALA A 9 -59.47 -40.25 -24.81
C ALA A 9 -59.19 -41.26 -23.65
N ALA A 10 -59.91 -41.27 -22.50
CA ALA A 10 -61.09 -40.54 -21.96
C ALA A 10 -61.24 -40.85 -20.42
N VAL A 11 -62.05 -40.26 -19.52
CA VAL A 11 -62.93 -39.05 -19.43
C VAL A 11 -63.22 -38.74 -17.92
N PRO A 12 -63.63 -37.52 -17.49
CA PRO A 12 -63.79 -37.13 -16.07
C PRO A 12 -65.29 -36.92 -15.59
N PRO A 13 -65.70 -35.88 -14.82
CA PRO A 13 -66.13 -35.99 -13.41
C PRO A 13 -67.60 -35.56 -13.11
N PRO A 14 -68.04 -35.57 -11.84
CA PRO A 14 -68.52 -34.33 -11.17
C PRO A 14 -68.17 -34.26 -9.65
N GLY A 15 -68.42 -33.18 -8.87
CA GLY A 15 -68.93 -31.82 -9.16
C GLY A 15 -69.51 -31.12 -7.89
N TYR A 16 -69.87 -29.83 -8.03
CA TYR A 16 -70.61 -28.94 -7.09
C TYR A 16 -69.92 -28.29 -5.87
N GLY A 17 -70.44 -27.10 -5.51
CA GLY A 17 -70.12 -26.29 -4.33
C GLY A 17 -71.06 -25.08 -4.18
N PHE A 18 -70.97 -24.35 -3.06
CA PHE A 18 -71.67 -23.09 -2.71
C PHE A 18 -70.64 -22.22 -1.93
N ALA A 19 -70.45 -20.91 -2.12
CA ALA A 19 -71.36 -19.74 -2.02
C ALA A 19 -71.82 -19.44 -0.57
N TRP A 20 -71.87 -18.20 -0.04
CA TRP A 20 -71.26 -16.87 -0.36
C TRP A 20 -71.61 -15.88 0.79
N GLY A 21 -70.84 -14.81 1.08
CA GLY A 21 -71.34 -13.68 1.91
C GLY A 21 -70.32 -12.81 2.68
N GLY A 22 -70.22 -11.51 2.35
CA GLY A 22 -69.51 -10.45 3.10
C GLY A 22 -67.97 -10.45 2.92
N ALA A 23 -67.28 -9.59 2.17
CA ALA A 23 -67.42 -8.16 1.81
C ALA A 23 -67.23 -7.18 2.99
N LEU A 24 -66.43 -6.09 2.90
CA LEU A 24 -65.49 -5.56 1.88
C LEU A 24 -64.57 -4.52 2.61
N PRO A 25 -63.36 -4.14 2.13
CA PRO A 25 -63.21 -3.24 0.96
C PRO A 25 -61.95 -3.48 0.08
N ALA A 26 -61.79 -2.62 -0.91
CA ALA A 26 -60.64 -2.47 -1.83
C ALA A 26 -60.57 -0.97 -2.26
N PRO A 27 -59.72 -0.51 -3.22
CA PRO A 27 -58.59 -1.16 -3.91
C PRO A 27 -57.30 -0.29 -4.02
N GLY A 28 -56.25 -0.85 -4.63
CA GLY A 28 -55.13 -0.12 -5.26
C GLY A 28 -53.76 -0.26 -4.56
N ALA A 29 -52.61 -0.19 -5.23
CA ALA A 29 -52.31 -0.25 -6.67
C ALA A 29 -50.82 -0.65 -6.87
N PHE A 30 -50.41 -1.08 -8.07
CA PHE A 30 -49.03 -1.51 -8.34
C PHE A 30 -47.99 -0.37 -8.25
N PRO A 31 -46.82 -0.61 -7.64
CA PRO A 31 -45.61 0.17 -7.89
C PRO A 31 -44.66 -0.59 -8.85
N GLY A 32 -44.60 -0.13 -10.11
CA GLY A 32 -43.48 -0.44 -11.01
C GLY A 32 -42.62 0.81 -11.17
N GLY A 33 -41.35 0.77 -10.74
CA GLY A 33 -40.44 1.91 -10.78
C GLY A 33 -38.98 1.49 -10.79
N ALA A 34 -38.13 2.24 -11.50
CA ALA A 34 -36.70 1.99 -11.61
C ALA A 34 -35.94 2.52 -10.37
N PRO A 35 -34.76 1.96 -10.03
CA PRO A 35 -33.99 2.38 -8.85
C PRO A 35 -33.40 3.79 -9.04
N THR A 36 -33.94 4.77 -8.32
CA THR A 36 -33.37 6.12 -8.23
C THR A 36 -32.36 6.21 -7.09
N THR A 37 -31.10 6.52 -7.46
CA THR A 37 -30.06 7.22 -6.68
C THR A 37 -30.13 7.18 -5.15
N ALA A 38 -29.11 6.59 -4.52
CA ALA A 38 -28.93 6.62 -3.07
C ALA A 38 -28.84 8.06 -2.52
N GLY A 39 -29.84 8.46 -1.73
CA GLY A 39 -29.75 9.58 -0.79
C GLY A 39 -29.16 9.11 0.54
N GLY A 40 -28.43 9.98 1.23
CA GLY A 40 -27.83 9.65 2.53
C GLY A 40 -28.89 9.45 3.62
N ALA A 41 -28.87 8.30 4.28
CA ALA A 41 -29.79 8.02 5.38
C ALA A 41 -29.34 8.72 6.68
N THR A 42 -29.94 9.86 6.99
CA THR A 42 -29.97 10.41 8.35
C THR A 42 -31.08 9.71 9.13
N SER A 43 -30.73 8.67 9.88
CA SER A 43 -31.67 7.94 10.75
C SER A 43 -31.86 8.65 12.09
N ASP A 44 -33.11 8.74 12.55
CA ASP A 44 -33.45 9.26 13.89
C ASP A 44 -33.02 8.27 14.98
N TRP A 45 -31.95 8.61 15.69
CA TRP A 45 -31.39 7.78 16.77
C TRP A 45 -32.04 8.10 18.12
N THR A 46 -33.13 7.40 18.43
CA THR A 46 -33.81 7.45 19.75
C THR A 46 -33.45 6.30 20.70
N SER A 47 -32.60 5.37 20.24
CA SER A 47 -32.06 4.27 21.06
C SER A 47 -30.70 4.60 21.66
N PRO A 48 -30.32 4.00 22.81
CA PRO A 48 -28.96 4.13 23.35
C PRO A 48 -27.91 3.59 22.36
N TRP A 49 -26.67 4.09 22.47
CA TRP A 49 -25.57 3.59 21.66
C TRP A 49 -25.22 2.14 22.02
N SER A 50 -24.57 1.42 21.09
CA SER A 50 -24.24 0.01 21.25
C SER A 50 -23.03 -0.37 20.40
N THR A 51 -22.45 -1.53 20.70
CA THR A 51 -21.37 -2.16 19.93
C THR A 51 -21.74 -2.41 18.47
N ASP A 52 -23.02 -2.72 18.19
CA ASP A 52 -23.53 -2.90 16.83
C ASP A 52 -23.58 -1.58 16.04
N HIS A 53 -23.92 -0.46 16.71
CA HIS A 53 -23.87 0.87 16.09
C HIS A 53 -22.44 1.24 15.69
N SER A 54 -21.44 0.93 16.54
CA SER A 54 -20.02 1.09 16.20
C SER A 54 -19.57 0.13 15.09
N ALA A 55 -19.98 -1.14 15.13
CA ALA A 55 -19.66 -2.13 14.10
C ALA A 55 -20.21 -1.74 12.71
N ALA A 56 -21.39 -1.11 12.67
CA ALA A 56 -21.96 -0.54 11.46
C ALA A 56 -21.23 0.75 11.02
N LEU A 57 -20.99 1.68 11.95
CA LEU A 57 -20.32 2.97 11.69
C LEU A 57 -18.94 2.80 11.06
N TYR A 58 -18.14 1.90 11.63
CA TYR A 58 -16.79 1.60 11.16
C TYR A 58 -16.73 0.43 10.15
N ARG A 59 -17.88 -0.13 9.75
CA ARG A 59 -18.03 -1.26 8.82
C ARG A 59 -17.27 -2.54 9.20
N ILE A 60 -17.00 -2.76 10.49
CA ILE A 60 -16.22 -3.90 11.01
C ILE A 60 -16.78 -5.24 10.51
N ASN A 61 -18.11 -5.36 10.41
CA ASN A 61 -18.77 -6.58 9.94
C ASN A 61 -18.56 -6.89 8.44
N GLY A 62 -18.03 -5.96 7.64
CA GLY A 62 -17.69 -6.17 6.23
C GLY A 62 -16.22 -6.52 6.02
N TRP A 63 -15.30 -5.60 6.34
CA TRP A 63 -13.86 -5.80 6.13
C TRP A 63 -13.21 -6.70 7.21
N GLY A 64 -13.81 -6.79 8.39
CA GLY A 64 -13.26 -7.54 9.52
C GLY A 64 -13.69 -9.00 9.54
N ALA A 65 -14.83 -9.34 8.94
CA ALA A 65 -15.38 -10.68 8.99
C ALA A 65 -14.50 -11.69 8.19
N PRO A 66 -14.33 -12.93 8.69
CA PRO A 66 -14.84 -13.48 9.95
C PRO A 66 -13.91 -13.28 11.17
N TYR A 67 -12.82 -12.52 11.06
CA TYR A 67 -11.70 -12.52 12.02
C TYR A 67 -11.75 -11.40 13.07
N PHE A 68 -12.42 -10.28 12.81
CA PHE A 68 -12.48 -9.14 13.71
C PHE A 68 -13.94 -8.76 14.00
N CYS A 69 -14.22 -8.45 15.26
CA CYS A 69 -15.54 -8.06 15.74
C CYS A 69 -15.43 -7.14 16.96
N VAL A 70 -16.54 -6.52 17.36
CA VAL A 70 -16.65 -5.79 18.63
C VAL A 70 -17.20 -6.75 19.68
N ASN A 71 -16.52 -6.87 20.83
CA ASN A 71 -16.98 -7.71 21.94
C ASN A 71 -17.96 -6.96 22.87
N ALA A 72 -18.57 -7.67 23.81
CA ALA A 72 -19.54 -7.11 24.74
C ALA A 72 -18.98 -6.10 25.76
N ALA A 73 -17.66 -5.87 25.79
CA ALA A 73 -17.00 -4.85 26.62
C ALA A 73 -16.67 -3.56 25.85
N GLY A 74 -16.99 -3.48 24.54
CA GLY A 74 -16.63 -2.34 23.70
C GLY A 74 -15.22 -2.40 23.12
N ASP A 75 -14.52 -3.53 23.26
CA ASP A 75 -13.17 -3.75 22.72
C ASP A 75 -13.22 -4.55 21.41
N ILE A 76 -12.23 -4.36 20.53
CA ILE A 76 -12.05 -5.22 19.35
C ILE A 76 -11.53 -6.58 19.80
N ALA A 77 -12.20 -7.64 19.36
CA ALA A 77 -11.79 -9.02 19.55
C ALA A 77 -11.46 -9.72 18.23
N VAL A 78 -10.43 -10.57 18.28
CA VAL A 78 -9.99 -11.44 17.19
C VAL A 78 -10.59 -12.83 17.35
N ARG A 79 -11.09 -13.38 16.24
CA ARG A 79 -11.60 -14.75 16.11
C ARG A 79 -10.55 -15.63 15.41
N PRO A 80 -9.70 -16.37 16.15
CA PRO A 80 -8.54 -17.07 15.59
C PRO A 80 -8.92 -18.13 14.54
N HIS A 81 -10.08 -18.77 14.69
CA HIS A 81 -10.62 -19.76 13.76
C HIS A 81 -11.80 -19.19 12.94
N GLY A 82 -11.79 -17.88 12.68
CA GLY A 82 -12.86 -17.18 11.99
C GLY A 82 -14.24 -17.48 12.57
N ALA A 83 -15.20 -17.85 11.71
CA ALA A 83 -16.59 -18.13 12.10
C ALA A 83 -16.77 -19.41 12.93
N ALA A 84 -15.75 -20.26 13.04
CA ALA A 84 -15.74 -21.44 13.92
C ALA A 84 -15.22 -21.15 15.34
N SER A 85 -14.71 -19.93 15.60
CA SER A 85 -14.20 -19.55 16.92
C SER A 85 -15.33 -19.53 17.96
N LEU A 86 -15.14 -20.22 19.08
CA LEU A 86 -16.08 -20.16 20.20
C LEU A 86 -15.87 -18.86 21.00
N PRO A 87 -16.88 -18.31 21.70
CA PRO A 87 -16.76 -17.02 22.40
C PRO A 87 -15.65 -16.96 23.48
N HIS A 88 -15.23 -18.10 24.02
CA HIS A 88 -14.11 -18.18 24.98
C HIS A 88 -12.73 -18.28 24.30
N GLN A 89 -12.67 -18.40 22.97
CA GLN A 89 -11.45 -18.36 22.16
C GLN A 89 -11.20 -16.97 21.54
N GLU A 90 -12.09 -16.00 21.77
CA GLU A 90 -11.94 -14.63 21.26
C GLU A 90 -10.80 -13.91 21.98
N ILE A 91 -9.82 -13.44 21.20
CA ILE A 91 -8.62 -12.74 21.69
C ILE A 91 -8.89 -11.24 21.70
N ASP A 92 -9.06 -10.69 22.90
CA ASP A 92 -9.31 -9.28 23.16
C ASP A 92 -8.04 -8.43 22.93
N LEU A 93 -8.10 -7.49 21.97
CA LEU A 93 -6.93 -6.68 21.61
C LEU A 93 -6.51 -5.70 22.71
N MET A 94 -7.44 -5.20 23.54
CA MET A 94 -7.09 -4.31 24.65
C MET A 94 -6.36 -5.07 25.77
N LYS A 95 -6.70 -6.34 25.99
CA LYS A 95 -5.93 -7.23 26.88
C LYS A 95 -4.55 -7.56 26.30
N VAL A 96 -4.42 -7.76 24.98
CA VAL A 96 -3.13 -7.96 24.30
C VAL A 96 -2.24 -6.72 24.44
N VAL A 97 -2.78 -5.53 24.16
CA VAL A 97 -2.03 -4.27 24.24
C VAL A 97 -1.51 -4.05 25.65
N LYS A 98 -2.36 -4.14 26.69
CA LYS A 98 -1.93 -4.06 28.09
C LYS A 98 -0.83 -5.07 28.42
N LYS A 99 -1.01 -6.35 28.05
CA LYS A 99 0.01 -7.38 28.31
C LYS A 99 1.36 -7.07 27.64
N ALA A 100 1.35 -6.40 26.49
CA ALA A 100 2.56 -5.96 25.79
C ALA A 100 3.16 -4.68 26.39
N SER A 101 2.36 -3.63 26.60
CA SER A 101 2.82 -2.29 26.99
C SER A 101 3.12 -2.12 28.48
N ASP A 102 2.37 -2.81 29.34
CA ASP A 102 2.42 -2.56 30.78
C ASP A 102 3.82 -2.92 31.33
N PRO A 103 4.31 -2.22 32.38
CA PRO A 103 5.61 -2.51 32.96
C PRO A 103 5.75 -3.96 33.43
N LYS A 104 6.97 -4.50 33.39
CA LYS A 104 7.28 -5.85 33.90
C LYS A 104 6.89 -6.02 35.39
N SER A 105 6.97 -4.95 36.18
CA SER A 105 6.50 -4.88 37.57
C SER A 105 4.98 -5.01 37.74
N ALA A 106 4.20 -4.66 36.72
CA ALA A 106 2.75 -4.90 36.65
C ALA A 106 2.40 -6.25 35.98
N GLY A 107 3.40 -7.07 35.66
CA GLY A 107 3.23 -8.34 34.95
C GLY A 107 3.05 -8.21 33.43
N GLY A 108 3.23 -7.01 32.86
CA GLY A 108 3.33 -6.81 31.41
C GLY A 108 4.72 -7.15 30.85
N LEU A 109 5.00 -6.72 29.62
CA LEU A 109 6.26 -6.98 28.92
C LEU A 109 7.15 -5.74 28.75
N GLY A 110 6.59 -4.53 28.91
CA GLY A 110 7.30 -3.26 28.77
C GLY A 110 7.68 -2.88 27.34
N LEU A 111 6.97 -3.40 26.33
CA LEU A 111 7.15 -2.99 24.93
C LEU A 111 6.63 -1.57 24.72
N ARG A 112 7.31 -0.78 23.88
CA ARG A 112 6.85 0.58 23.53
C ARG A 112 6.00 0.57 22.26
N LEU A 113 5.02 1.48 22.22
CA LEU A 113 4.21 1.76 21.04
C LEU A 113 5.02 2.55 19.99
N PRO A 114 4.67 2.46 18.69
CA PRO A 114 3.62 1.62 18.10
C PRO A 114 3.94 0.12 18.18
N LEU A 115 2.90 -0.71 18.17
CA LEU A 115 2.94 -2.15 18.43
C LEU A 115 2.25 -2.92 17.31
N LEU A 116 2.97 -3.79 16.62
CA LEU A 116 2.42 -4.73 15.66
C LEU A 116 2.05 -6.05 16.36
N VAL A 117 0.76 -6.35 16.41
CA VAL A 117 0.23 -7.63 16.89
C VAL A 117 0.17 -8.60 15.71
N ARG A 118 0.83 -9.76 15.81
CA ARG A 118 0.77 -10.86 14.83
C ARG A 118 0.01 -12.07 15.37
N LEU A 119 -0.83 -12.65 14.52
CA LEU A 119 -1.90 -13.60 14.84
C LEU A 119 -1.74 -14.89 13.98
N PRO A 120 -0.81 -15.80 14.34
CA PRO A 120 -0.54 -17.03 13.59
C PRO A 120 -1.78 -17.92 13.38
N ASP A 121 -2.71 -17.99 14.33
CA ASP A 121 -3.93 -18.80 14.16
C ASP A 121 -4.83 -18.27 13.03
N VAL A 122 -4.89 -16.93 12.87
CA VAL A 122 -5.58 -16.29 11.74
C VAL A 122 -4.88 -16.61 10.43
N LEU A 123 -3.55 -16.60 10.39
CA LEU A 123 -2.76 -16.99 9.20
C LEU A 123 -3.01 -18.45 8.81
N LYS A 124 -2.98 -19.35 9.79
CA LYS A 124 -3.32 -20.77 9.64
C LYS A 124 -4.73 -20.95 9.08
N HIS A 125 -5.74 -20.34 9.72
CA HIS A 125 -7.13 -20.47 9.29
C HIS A 125 -7.37 -19.84 7.90
N ARG A 126 -6.66 -18.77 7.51
CA ARG A 126 -6.69 -18.23 6.13
C ARG A 126 -6.15 -19.25 5.12
N LEU A 127 -5.05 -19.94 5.43
CA LEU A 127 -4.44 -20.96 4.58
C LEU A 127 -5.35 -22.18 4.44
N GLU A 128 -5.84 -22.72 5.56
CA GLU A 128 -6.77 -23.84 5.61
C GLU A 128 -8.10 -23.52 4.88
N SER A 129 -8.65 -22.31 5.07
CA SER A 129 -9.86 -21.84 4.36
C SER A 129 -9.65 -21.76 2.84
N LEU A 130 -8.50 -21.26 2.39
CA LEU A 130 -8.19 -21.17 0.96
C LEU A 130 -8.08 -22.56 0.33
N HIS A 131 -7.38 -23.49 1.00
CA HIS A 131 -7.25 -24.87 0.54
C HIS A 131 -8.63 -25.56 0.51
N ALA A 132 -9.42 -25.46 1.58
CA ALA A 132 -10.75 -26.05 1.68
C ALA A 132 -11.72 -25.54 0.61
N ALA A 133 -11.70 -24.25 0.28
CA ALA A 133 -12.52 -23.66 -0.79
C ALA A 133 -12.18 -24.27 -2.17
N PHE A 134 -10.89 -24.45 -2.47
CA PHE A 134 -10.44 -25.13 -3.68
C PHE A 134 -10.78 -26.61 -3.68
N ASP A 135 -10.59 -27.32 -2.56
CA ASP A 135 -10.86 -28.75 -2.49
C ASP A 135 -12.36 -29.06 -2.58
N PHE A 136 -13.21 -28.22 -2.00
CA PHE A 136 -14.67 -28.24 -2.20
C PHE A 136 -15.04 -27.99 -3.67
N ALA A 137 -14.44 -26.99 -4.32
CA ALA A 137 -14.68 -26.71 -5.73
C ALA A 137 -14.26 -27.87 -6.64
N ILE A 138 -13.10 -28.49 -6.38
CA ILE A 138 -12.57 -29.64 -7.10
C ILE A 138 -13.52 -30.84 -6.99
N ARG A 139 -13.87 -31.24 -5.76
CA ARG A 139 -14.76 -32.37 -5.49
C ARG A 139 -16.15 -32.15 -6.10
N SER A 140 -16.72 -30.95 -5.95
CA SER A 140 -18.08 -30.62 -6.40
C SER A 140 -18.23 -30.51 -7.92
N ASN A 141 -17.15 -30.28 -8.66
CA ASN A 141 -17.16 -30.22 -10.12
C ASN A 141 -16.54 -31.48 -10.77
N GLY A 142 -16.17 -32.50 -9.99
CA GLY A 142 -15.55 -33.72 -10.50
C GLY A 142 -14.15 -33.53 -11.12
N TYR A 143 -13.43 -32.48 -10.70
CA TYR A 143 -12.14 -32.12 -11.29
C TYR A 143 -11.07 -33.18 -10.99
N GLY A 144 -10.39 -33.66 -12.03
CA GLY A 144 -9.56 -34.87 -11.97
C GLY A 144 -8.14 -34.70 -11.42
N SER A 145 -7.89 -33.66 -10.61
CA SER A 145 -6.57 -33.33 -10.03
C SER A 145 -6.74 -32.45 -8.79
N ARG A 146 -5.65 -32.03 -8.15
CA ARG A 146 -5.64 -31.29 -6.88
C ARG A 146 -5.38 -29.79 -7.03
N TYR A 147 -5.66 -29.04 -5.97
CA TYR A 147 -5.10 -27.70 -5.73
C TYR A 147 -3.83 -27.81 -4.88
N GLN A 148 -2.87 -26.91 -5.12
CA GLN A 148 -1.66 -26.77 -4.31
C GLN A 148 -1.24 -25.30 -4.29
N GLY A 149 -1.43 -24.63 -3.15
CA GLY A 149 -1.10 -23.22 -3.00
C GLY A 149 0.40 -22.96 -2.89
N VAL A 150 0.80 -21.74 -3.26
CA VAL A 150 2.19 -21.27 -3.16
C VAL A 150 2.18 -19.87 -2.54
N TYR A 151 3.10 -19.59 -1.61
CA TYR A 151 3.22 -18.27 -1.00
C TYR A 151 4.31 -17.44 -1.67
N PRO A 152 3.96 -16.32 -2.31
CA PRO A 152 4.94 -15.39 -2.86
C PRO A 152 5.60 -14.60 -1.75
N VAL A 153 6.86 -14.94 -1.45
CA VAL A 153 7.67 -14.39 -0.35
C VAL A 153 7.74 -12.85 -0.41
N LYS A 154 7.70 -12.30 -1.64
CA LYS A 154 7.55 -10.86 -1.95
C LYS A 154 6.38 -10.11 -1.26
N CYS A 155 5.39 -10.81 -0.71
CA CYS A 155 4.28 -10.18 0.02
C CYS A 155 4.63 -9.83 1.48
N ASN A 156 5.48 -10.62 2.12
CA ASN A 156 6.03 -10.39 3.46
C ASN A 156 7.15 -11.41 3.68
N GLN A 157 8.39 -10.95 3.81
CA GLN A 157 9.59 -11.77 3.94
C GLN A 157 9.97 -12.09 5.38
N ASP A 158 9.18 -11.68 6.38
CA ASP A 158 9.49 -11.95 7.78
C ASP A 158 9.63 -13.45 8.04
N ARG A 159 10.71 -13.80 8.74
CA ARG A 159 11.08 -15.17 9.07
C ARG A 159 9.92 -15.98 9.65
N TYR A 160 9.24 -15.45 10.66
CA TYR A 160 8.20 -16.17 11.39
C TYR A 160 6.94 -16.36 10.54
N ILE A 161 6.64 -15.42 9.64
CA ILE A 161 5.51 -15.52 8.71
C ILE A 161 5.79 -16.59 7.64
N VAL A 162 7.02 -16.68 7.11
CA VAL A 162 7.37 -17.72 6.13
C VAL A 162 7.52 -19.09 6.79
N GLU A 163 8.09 -19.18 7.99
CA GLU A 163 8.14 -20.42 8.78
C GLU A 163 6.72 -20.94 9.11
N ASP A 164 5.81 -20.07 9.57
CA ASP A 164 4.39 -20.38 9.81
C ASP A 164 3.71 -20.95 8.56
N ILE A 165 3.87 -20.30 7.40
CA ILE A 165 3.20 -20.71 6.15
C ILE A 165 3.71 -22.08 5.67
N VAL A 166 4.99 -22.39 5.86
CA VAL A 166 5.54 -23.70 5.54
C VAL A 166 5.08 -24.78 6.53
N GLU A 167 4.99 -24.45 7.82
CA GLU A 167 4.50 -25.39 8.85
C GLU A 167 3.01 -25.70 8.64
N PHE A 168 2.16 -24.67 8.64
CA PHE A 168 0.70 -24.80 8.46
C PHE A 168 0.34 -25.33 7.07
N GLY A 169 1.17 -25.05 6.06
CA GLY A 169 1.03 -25.52 4.69
C GLY A 169 1.51 -26.95 4.44
N SER A 170 2.28 -27.54 5.36
CA SER A 170 2.89 -28.87 5.20
C SER A 170 1.90 -29.99 4.84
N PRO A 171 0.71 -30.12 5.48
CA PRO A 171 -0.29 -31.15 5.13
C PRO A 171 -0.83 -31.04 3.70
N PHE A 172 -0.71 -29.87 3.07
CA PHE A 172 -1.23 -29.54 1.74
C PHE A 172 -0.13 -29.46 0.68
N GLY A 173 1.13 -29.70 1.05
CA GLY A 173 2.29 -29.48 0.17
C GLY A 173 2.44 -28.01 -0.27
N PHE A 174 2.09 -27.06 0.59
CA PHE A 174 2.12 -25.63 0.25
C PHE A 174 3.54 -25.16 -0.09
N GLY A 175 3.71 -24.53 -1.25
CA GLY A 175 5.02 -24.11 -1.76
C GLY A 175 5.38 -22.66 -1.45
N LEU A 176 6.57 -22.23 -1.88
CA LEU A 176 7.03 -20.84 -1.86
C LEU A 176 7.38 -20.34 -3.27
N GLU A 177 7.17 -19.05 -3.52
CA GLU A 177 7.63 -18.35 -4.72
C GLU A 177 8.65 -17.27 -4.37
N ALA A 178 9.69 -17.19 -5.20
CA ALA A 178 10.78 -16.22 -5.10
C ALA A 178 10.85 -15.37 -6.38
N GLY A 179 10.99 -14.05 -6.23
CA GLY A 179 11.19 -13.10 -7.33
C GLY A 179 12.66 -12.69 -7.51
N SER A 180 13.56 -13.15 -6.63
CA SER A 180 14.96 -12.70 -6.54
C SER A 180 15.88 -13.76 -5.91
N LYS A 181 17.20 -13.60 -6.07
CA LYS A 181 18.21 -14.51 -5.47
C LYS A 181 18.11 -14.63 -3.95
N ALA A 182 17.81 -13.53 -3.25
CA ALA A 182 17.71 -13.51 -1.80
C ALA A 182 16.45 -14.26 -1.32
N GLU A 183 15.32 -14.04 -1.98
CA GLU A 183 14.07 -14.78 -1.72
C GLU A 183 14.21 -16.25 -2.08
N LEU A 184 15.01 -16.60 -3.11
CA LEU A 184 15.32 -17.99 -3.45
C LEU A 184 16.12 -18.67 -2.34
N LEU A 185 17.17 -18.04 -1.79
CA LEU A 185 17.92 -18.58 -0.66
C LEU A 185 17.05 -18.76 0.60
N LEU A 186 16.19 -17.78 0.89
CA LEU A 186 15.21 -17.84 1.97
C LEU A 186 14.25 -19.03 1.76
N ALA A 187 13.65 -19.14 0.58
CA ALA A 187 12.71 -20.18 0.25
C ALA A 187 13.34 -21.58 0.23
N MET A 188 14.58 -21.72 -0.25
CA MET A 188 15.36 -22.97 -0.15
C MET A 188 15.58 -23.38 1.29
N ASN A 189 15.95 -22.44 2.18
CA ASN A 189 16.17 -22.71 3.59
C ASN A 189 14.88 -23.18 4.31
N CYS A 190 13.75 -22.52 4.04
CA CYS A 190 12.46 -22.91 4.63
C CYS A 190 11.95 -24.25 4.05
N LEU A 191 12.04 -24.46 2.73
CA LEU A 191 11.58 -25.69 2.09
C LEU A 191 12.48 -26.91 2.33
N ALA A 192 13.74 -26.74 2.75
CA ALA A 192 14.63 -27.83 3.17
C ALA A 192 14.10 -28.64 4.38
N ARG A 193 13.02 -28.18 5.03
CA ARG A 193 12.30 -28.87 6.12
C ARG A 193 10.83 -29.16 5.80
N ALA A 194 10.38 -28.89 4.57
CA ALA A 194 8.99 -29.03 4.14
C ALA A 194 8.70 -30.40 3.49
N SER A 195 7.47 -30.58 3.01
CA SER A 195 7.12 -31.71 2.13
C SER A 195 7.92 -31.64 0.82
N PRO A 196 8.52 -32.76 0.34
CA PRO A 196 9.19 -32.80 -0.97
C PRO A 196 8.28 -32.47 -2.17
N GLU A 197 6.95 -32.55 -2.01
CA GLU A 197 6.02 -32.12 -3.05
C GLU A 197 5.86 -30.59 -3.14
N ALA A 198 6.29 -29.83 -2.12
CA ALA A 198 6.10 -28.39 -2.03
C ALA A 198 6.90 -27.62 -3.10
N PHE A 199 6.18 -26.92 -3.99
CA PHE A 199 6.80 -26.19 -5.10
C PHE A 199 7.72 -25.06 -4.63
N LEU A 200 8.82 -24.88 -5.35
CA LEU A 200 9.68 -23.69 -5.29
C LEU A 200 9.62 -22.99 -6.66
N ILE A 201 8.77 -21.98 -6.77
CA ILE A 201 8.55 -21.27 -8.04
C ILE A 201 9.54 -20.10 -8.16
N CYS A 202 10.33 -20.10 -9.23
CA CYS A 202 11.35 -19.09 -9.51
C CYS A 202 10.89 -18.11 -10.60
N ASN A 203 10.36 -16.97 -10.18
CA ASN A 203 9.90 -15.85 -11.02
C ASN A 203 10.92 -14.71 -11.05
N GLY A 204 10.56 -13.60 -11.71
CA GLY A 204 11.37 -12.38 -11.77
C GLY A 204 12.51 -12.47 -12.79
N TYR A 205 13.37 -11.44 -12.79
CA TYR A 205 14.48 -11.36 -13.73
C TYR A 205 15.63 -12.28 -13.30
N LYS A 206 16.00 -13.23 -14.17
CA LYS A 206 16.97 -14.28 -13.86
C LYS A 206 18.26 -14.08 -14.65
N ASP A 207 19.38 -14.04 -13.93
CA ASP A 207 20.72 -14.16 -14.51
C ASP A 207 21.27 -15.59 -14.33
N GLU A 208 22.49 -15.81 -14.82
CA GLU A 208 23.18 -17.09 -14.76
C GLU A 208 23.37 -17.61 -13.32
N GLU A 209 23.61 -16.72 -12.35
CA GLU A 209 23.77 -17.08 -10.94
C GLU A 209 22.43 -17.52 -10.32
N TYR A 210 21.32 -16.83 -10.61
CA TYR A 210 19.97 -17.25 -10.20
C TYR A 210 19.67 -18.64 -10.81
N ILE A 211 19.85 -18.80 -12.11
CA ILE A 211 19.58 -20.06 -12.83
C ILE A 211 20.42 -21.21 -12.27
N ALA A 212 21.71 -20.98 -11.99
CA ALA A 212 22.58 -21.96 -11.34
C ALA A 212 22.07 -22.33 -9.94
N LEU A 213 21.67 -21.36 -9.12
CA LEU A 213 21.13 -21.60 -7.79
C LEU A 213 19.81 -22.39 -7.82
N ALA A 214 18.91 -22.09 -8.76
CA ALA A 214 17.66 -22.84 -8.95
C ALA A 214 17.90 -24.30 -9.42
N LEU A 215 18.96 -24.53 -10.21
CA LEU A 215 19.40 -25.88 -10.57
C LEU A 215 20.07 -26.62 -9.40
N VAL A 216 20.78 -25.92 -8.52
CA VAL A 216 21.29 -26.48 -7.26
C VAL A 216 20.13 -26.82 -6.30
N ALA A 217 19.10 -25.99 -6.21
CA ALA A 217 17.88 -26.32 -5.48
C ALA A 217 17.24 -27.63 -6.03
N ARG A 218 17.20 -27.80 -7.36
CA ARG A 218 16.75 -29.06 -8.00
C ARG A 218 17.64 -30.27 -7.71
N SER A 219 18.95 -30.12 -7.45
CA SER A 219 19.82 -31.24 -7.07
C SER A 219 19.80 -31.54 -5.56
N MET A 220 19.32 -30.60 -4.74
CA MET A 220 18.93 -30.80 -3.34
C MET A 220 17.51 -31.39 -3.17
N ASP A 221 16.94 -31.91 -4.26
CA ASP A 221 15.58 -32.45 -4.42
C ASP A 221 14.38 -31.52 -4.11
N LEU A 222 14.62 -30.20 -3.93
CA LEU A 222 13.53 -29.23 -3.82
C LEU A 222 12.74 -29.16 -5.13
N ASN A 223 11.40 -29.12 -5.07
CA ASN A 223 10.49 -29.14 -6.23
C ASN A 223 10.49 -27.81 -7.01
N THR A 224 11.66 -27.45 -7.56
CA THR A 224 11.99 -26.14 -8.12
C THR A 224 11.59 -26.04 -9.59
N VAL A 225 10.85 -24.99 -9.94
CA VAL A 225 10.40 -24.69 -11.31
C VAL A 225 10.92 -23.32 -11.74
N ILE A 226 11.69 -23.29 -12.83
CA ILE A 226 12.21 -22.04 -13.41
C ILE A 226 11.19 -21.47 -14.40
N VAL A 227 10.51 -20.39 -14.03
CA VAL A 227 9.47 -19.78 -14.88
C VAL A 227 10.09 -18.73 -15.80
N LEU A 228 10.11 -19.02 -17.11
CA LEU A 228 10.66 -18.11 -18.11
C LEU A 228 9.75 -16.87 -18.27
N GLU A 229 10.32 -15.69 -18.03
CA GLU A 229 9.66 -14.39 -18.21
C GLU A 229 10.08 -13.67 -19.49
N GLN A 230 11.23 -14.08 -20.06
CA GLN A 230 11.79 -13.60 -21.33
C GLN A 230 12.21 -14.82 -22.19
N GLU A 231 12.29 -14.67 -23.50
CA GLU A 231 12.57 -15.80 -24.42
C GLU A 231 14.06 -16.19 -24.38
N GLU A 232 14.89 -15.21 -24.04
CA GLU A 232 16.34 -15.25 -23.92
C GLU A 232 16.80 -16.05 -22.69
N GLU A 233 16.00 -16.07 -21.60
CA GLU A 233 16.30 -16.84 -20.37
C GLU A 233 16.44 -18.36 -20.67
N LEU A 234 15.80 -18.86 -21.73
CA LEU A 234 15.87 -20.27 -22.12
C LEU A 234 17.29 -20.74 -22.45
N ASP A 235 18.10 -19.91 -23.13
CA ASP A 235 19.46 -20.31 -23.50
C ASP A 235 20.33 -20.47 -22.26
N THR A 236 20.26 -19.50 -21.34
CA THR A 236 20.99 -19.56 -20.05
C THR A 236 20.53 -20.75 -19.19
N VAL A 237 19.24 -21.10 -19.19
CA VAL A 237 18.73 -22.31 -18.52
C VAL A 237 19.31 -23.58 -19.14
N VAL A 238 19.31 -23.71 -20.47
CA VAL A 238 19.83 -24.89 -21.19
C VAL A 238 21.35 -25.04 -21.01
N GLU A 239 22.11 -23.96 -21.20
CA GLU A 239 23.57 -23.95 -21.04
C GLU A 239 23.98 -24.29 -19.60
N THR A 240 23.31 -23.71 -18.60
CA THR A 240 23.60 -23.98 -17.19
C THR A 240 23.17 -25.40 -16.78
N SER A 241 22.04 -25.89 -17.30
CA SER A 241 21.58 -27.28 -17.17
C SER A 241 22.66 -28.26 -17.64
N HIS A 242 23.19 -28.07 -18.86
CA HIS A 242 24.23 -28.94 -19.40
C HIS A 242 25.55 -28.85 -18.61
N ARG A 243 25.92 -27.65 -18.12
CA ARG A 243 27.13 -27.45 -17.32
C ARG A 243 27.05 -28.11 -15.94
N LEU A 244 25.89 -28.07 -15.28
CA LEU A 244 25.69 -28.62 -13.95
C LEU A 244 25.25 -30.10 -13.96
N GLY A 245 24.84 -30.63 -15.12
CA GLY A 245 24.32 -32.00 -15.24
C GLY A 245 22.91 -32.20 -14.67
N VAL A 246 22.18 -31.11 -14.37
CA VAL A 246 20.85 -31.13 -13.75
C VAL A 246 19.78 -30.83 -14.80
N ARG A 247 18.85 -31.77 -15.03
CA ARG A 247 17.71 -31.55 -15.94
C ARG A 247 16.72 -30.54 -15.30
N PRO A 248 16.38 -29.43 -15.97
CA PRO A 248 15.50 -28.40 -15.40
C PRO A 248 14.03 -28.84 -15.42
N VAL A 249 13.24 -28.25 -14.51
CA VAL A 249 11.78 -28.12 -14.69
C VAL A 249 11.51 -26.67 -15.07
N ILE A 250 10.81 -26.47 -16.18
CA ILE A 250 10.60 -25.18 -16.84
C ILE A 250 9.10 -24.85 -16.81
N GLY A 251 8.80 -23.62 -16.38
CA GLY A 251 7.51 -22.98 -16.57
C GLY A 251 7.58 -21.84 -17.59
N LEU A 252 6.44 -21.39 -18.11
CA LEU A 252 6.34 -20.18 -18.94
C LEU A 252 5.37 -19.19 -18.32
N ARG A 253 5.76 -17.92 -18.20
CA ARG A 253 4.86 -16.81 -17.84
C ARG A 253 4.15 -16.30 -19.09
N ALA A 254 2.85 -16.52 -19.22
CA ALA A 254 2.07 -16.09 -20.38
C ALA A 254 1.57 -14.64 -20.28
N LYS A 255 1.70 -13.86 -21.37
CA LYS A 255 1.00 -12.59 -21.56
C LYS A 255 -0.41 -12.82 -22.10
N LEU A 256 -1.41 -12.61 -21.25
CA LEU A 256 -2.82 -12.64 -21.60
C LEU A 256 -3.23 -11.40 -22.43
N ARG A 257 -4.34 -11.49 -23.15
CA ARG A 257 -5.00 -10.38 -23.86
C ARG A 257 -6.09 -9.75 -23.02
N THR A 258 -6.67 -10.52 -22.10
CA THR A 258 -7.56 -10.08 -21.03
C THR A 258 -6.92 -8.91 -20.25
N LYS A 259 -7.72 -7.90 -19.89
CA LYS A 259 -7.25 -6.69 -19.20
C LYS A 259 -8.10 -6.40 -17.98
N HIS A 260 -7.45 -6.13 -16.86
CA HIS A 260 -8.06 -5.52 -15.70
C HIS A 260 -8.00 -3.99 -15.81
N SER A 261 -9.05 -3.31 -15.34
CA SER A 261 -9.17 -1.86 -15.21
C SER A 261 -9.35 -1.49 -13.74
N GLY A 262 -8.56 -0.53 -13.26
CA GLY A 262 -8.50 -0.10 -11.87
C GLY A 262 -7.06 0.32 -11.52
N HIS A 263 -6.81 0.71 -10.27
CA HIS A 263 -5.47 1.15 -9.81
C HIS A 263 -4.36 0.10 -10.10
N PHE A 264 -4.66 -1.19 -9.97
CA PHE A 264 -3.70 -2.29 -10.17
C PHE A 264 -3.60 -2.81 -11.63
N GLY A 265 -4.52 -2.38 -12.51
CA GLY A 265 -4.65 -2.87 -13.89
C GLY A 265 -3.49 -2.54 -14.83
N SER A 266 -2.59 -1.64 -14.44
CA SER A 266 -1.39 -1.23 -15.19
C SER A 266 -0.38 -2.37 -15.42
N THR A 267 -0.41 -3.40 -14.59
CA THR A 267 0.47 -4.59 -14.67
C THR A 267 0.03 -5.61 -15.73
N SER A 268 -1.21 -5.50 -16.21
CA SER A 268 -1.94 -6.56 -16.92
C SER A 268 -1.83 -6.52 -18.45
N GLY A 269 -1.99 -7.68 -19.08
CA GLY A 269 -2.19 -7.83 -20.52
C GLY A 269 -0.91 -7.75 -21.36
N GLU A 270 -1.06 -7.65 -22.69
CA GLU A 270 0.02 -7.68 -23.70
C GLU A 270 1.17 -6.68 -23.46
N LYS A 271 0.94 -5.60 -22.70
CA LYS A 271 1.95 -4.59 -22.34
C LYS A 271 2.66 -4.83 -20.99
N GLY A 272 2.33 -5.89 -20.26
CA GLY A 272 2.93 -6.20 -18.97
C GLY A 272 4.45 -6.31 -19.03
N LYS A 273 5.13 -5.92 -17.95
CA LYS A 273 6.60 -5.88 -17.84
C LYS A 273 7.25 -7.23 -18.14
N PHE A 274 6.60 -8.32 -17.72
CA PHE A 274 7.13 -9.68 -17.76
C PHE A 274 6.23 -10.61 -18.60
N GLY A 275 6.78 -11.74 -19.03
CA GLY A 275 6.04 -12.80 -19.71
C GLY A 275 6.11 -12.77 -21.23
N LEU A 276 5.79 -13.92 -21.82
CA LEU A 276 5.92 -14.26 -23.23
C LEU A 276 4.59 -14.06 -23.97
N THR A 277 4.65 -13.46 -25.16
CA THR A 277 3.52 -13.47 -26.11
C THR A 277 3.33 -14.87 -26.71
N THR A 278 2.14 -15.15 -27.27
CA THR A 278 1.83 -16.47 -27.90
C THR A 278 2.87 -16.91 -28.95
N THR A 279 3.45 -15.96 -29.68
CA THR A 279 4.53 -16.21 -30.66
C THR A 279 5.81 -16.73 -29.99
N GLN A 280 6.18 -16.13 -28.86
CA GLN A 280 7.39 -16.49 -28.10
C GLN A 280 7.20 -17.81 -27.34
N ILE A 281 6.00 -18.05 -26.78
CA ILE A 281 5.61 -19.35 -26.20
C ILE A 281 5.79 -20.47 -27.23
N LEU A 282 5.33 -20.25 -28.48
CA LEU A 282 5.50 -21.23 -29.57
C LEU A 282 6.98 -21.38 -29.99
N SER A 283 7.74 -20.29 -30.02
CA SER A 283 9.19 -20.31 -30.31
C SER A 283 9.97 -21.14 -29.27
N VAL A 284 9.71 -20.90 -27.98
CA VAL A 284 10.26 -21.66 -26.84
C VAL A 284 9.90 -23.13 -26.92
N ALA A 285 8.63 -23.48 -27.13
CA ALA A 285 8.20 -24.87 -27.27
C ALA A 285 8.89 -25.58 -28.45
N GLN A 286 8.99 -24.93 -29.62
CA GLN A 286 9.71 -25.47 -30.77
C GLN A 286 11.24 -25.56 -30.54
N LYS A 287 11.81 -24.68 -29.72
CA LYS A 287 13.24 -24.68 -29.38
C LYS A 287 13.56 -25.82 -28.41
N LEU A 288 12.76 -26.01 -27.36
CA LEU A 288 12.81 -27.18 -26.48
C LEU A 288 12.59 -28.49 -27.23
N GLN A 289 11.71 -28.52 -28.23
CA GLN A 289 11.52 -29.70 -29.09
C GLN A 289 12.77 -30.04 -29.91
N ARG A 290 13.46 -29.04 -30.49
CA ARG A 290 14.73 -29.22 -31.21
C ARG A 290 15.91 -29.61 -30.31
N LEU A 291 15.79 -29.41 -29.00
CA LEU A 291 16.81 -29.72 -27.99
C LEU A 291 16.52 -31.02 -27.22
N GLU A 292 15.44 -31.75 -27.56
CA GLU A 292 15.00 -32.95 -26.84
C GLU A 292 14.75 -32.69 -25.33
N MET A 293 14.17 -31.52 -25.04
CA MET A 293 13.85 -31.00 -23.69
C MET A 293 12.39 -30.53 -23.55
N LEU A 294 11.49 -30.94 -24.44
CA LEU A 294 10.07 -30.54 -24.39
C LEU A 294 9.31 -31.14 -23.18
N ASP A 295 9.82 -32.22 -22.61
CA ASP A 295 9.42 -32.81 -21.32
C ASP A 295 9.82 -31.96 -20.10
N CYS A 296 10.78 -31.05 -20.24
CA CYS A 296 11.16 -30.12 -19.18
C CYS A 296 10.09 -29.04 -18.98
N LEU A 297 9.27 -28.75 -20.01
CA LEU A 297 8.16 -27.79 -19.94
C LEU A 297 6.94 -28.43 -19.27
N GLN A 298 6.67 -28.03 -18.02
CA GLN A 298 5.64 -28.67 -17.18
C GLN A 298 4.64 -27.69 -16.55
N LEU A 299 4.93 -26.39 -16.52
CA LEU A 299 4.10 -25.38 -15.84
C LEU A 299 3.72 -24.22 -16.77
N LEU A 300 2.47 -23.77 -16.71
CA LEU A 300 2.04 -22.49 -17.29
C LEU A 300 1.65 -21.54 -16.16
N HIS A 301 2.44 -20.47 -15.97
CA HIS A 301 2.12 -19.38 -15.04
C HIS A 301 1.47 -18.23 -15.81
N PHE A 302 0.55 -17.52 -15.18
CA PHE A 302 0.10 -16.21 -15.63
C PHE A 302 -0.26 -15.34 -14.42
N HIS A 303 -0.43 -14.04 -14.65
CA HIS A 303 -0.88 -13.12 -13.61
C HIS A 303 -1.83 -12.10 -14.22
N ILE A 304 -3.07 -12.06 -13.71
CA ILE A 304 -4.09 -11.10 -14.14
C ILE A 304 -3.85 -9.71 -13.52
N GLY A 305 -3.23 -9.67 -12.33
CA GLY A 305 -2.96 -8.47 -11.53
C GLY A 305 -3.20 -8.72 -10.05
N SER A 306 -2.76 -7.80 -9.17
CA SER A 306 -3.22 -7.77 -7.76
C SER A 306 -4.67 -7.30 -7.68
N GLN A 307 -5.40 -7.70 -6.64
CA GLN A 307 -6.73 -7.17 -6.30
C GLN A 307 -7.75 -7.28 -7.46
N ILE A 308 -7.95 -8.48 -8.01
CA ILE A 308 -8.95 -8.71 -9.07
C ILE A 308 -10.35 -8.50 -8.44
N PRO A 309 -11.20 -7.61 -8.96
CA PRO A 309 -12.44 -7.21 -8.25
C PRO A 309 -13.65 -8.10 -8.52
N SER A 310 -13.64 -8.95 -9.57
CA SER A 310 -14.77 -9.82 -9.92
C SER A 310 -14.35 -11.19 -10.48
N THR A 311 -15.18 -12.20 -10.23
CA THR A 311 -15.04 -13.56 -10.76
C THR A 311 -15.20 -13.65 -12.27
N THR A 312 -15.86 -12.69 -12.93
CA THR A 312 -15.94 -12.60 -14.39
C THR A 312 -14.57 -12.37 -15.02
N LEU A 313 -13.82 -11.36 -14.56
CA LEU A 313 -12.46 -11.07 -15.04
C LEU A 313 -11.48 -12.23 -14.77
N LEU A 314 -11.66 -12.90 -13.63
CA LEU A 314 -10.92 -14.10 -13.27
C LEU A 314 -11.23 -15.25 -14.24
N THR A 315 -12.51 -15.52 -14.52
CA THR A 315 -12.96 -16.59 -15.43
C THR A 315 -12.44 -16.36 -16.86
N ASP A 316 -12.51 -15.12 -17.36
CA ASP A 316 -11.98 -14.75 -18.68
C ASP A 316 -10.46 -14.99 -18.77
N GLY A 317 -9.70 -14.52 -17.78
CA GLY A 317 -8.24 -14.64 -17.75
C GLY A 317 -7.75 -16.09 -17.56
N VAL A 318 -8.36 -16.84 -16.64
CA VAL A 318 -8.08 -18.26 -16.43
C VAL A 318 -8.49 -19.07 -17.65
N GLY A 319 -9.63 -18.75 -18.29
CA GLY A 319 -10.08 -19.39 -19.53
C GLY A 319 -9.12 -19.17 -20.71
N GLU A 320 -8.59 -17.96 -20.87
CA GLU A 320 -7.54 -17.67 -21.87
C GLU A 320 -6.27 -18.49 -21.61
N ALA A 321 -5.80 -18.53 -20.36
CA ALA A 321 -4.62 -19.31 -19.98
C ALA A 321 -4.82 -20.82 -20.14
N ALA A 322 -5.98 -21.36 -19.77
CA ALA A 322 -6.28 -22.79 -19.87
C ALA A 322 -6.34 -23.28 -21.33
N GLN A 323 -6.72 -22.42 -22.29
CA GLN A 323 -6.57 -22.74 -23.71
C GLN A 323 -5.09 -22.79 -24.14
N ILE A 324 -4.23 -21.90 -23.65
CA ILE A 324 -2.77 -21.94 -23.90
C ILE A 324 -2.17 -23.23 -23.31
N TYR A 325 -2.56 -23.61 -22.09
CA TYR A 325 -2.15 -24.86 -21.43
C TYR A 325 -2.51 -26.09 -22.30
N CYS A 326 -3.75 -26.16 -22.77
CA CYS A 326 -4.22 -27.28 -23.60
C CYS A 326 -3.49 -27.35 -24.95
N GLU A 327 -3.16 -26.22 -25.57
CA GLU A 327 -2.39 -26.19 -26.82
C GLU A 327 -0.92 -26.56 -26.61
N LEU A 328 -0.30 -26.23 -25.47
CA LEU A 328 1.05 -26.71 -25.11
C LEU A 328 1.07 -28.23 -24.89
N ALA A 329 0.09 -28.78 -24.17
CA ALA A 329 -0.07 -30.23 -24.03
C ALA A 329 -0.26 -30.91 -25.40
N ARG A 330 -1.08 -30.33 -26.29
CA ARG A 330 -1.29 -30.81 -27.67
C ARG A 330 -0.04 -30.68 -28.57
N LEU A 331 0.95 -29.87 -28.20
CA LEU A 331 2.26 -29.80 -28.87
C LEU A 331 3.27 -30.84 -28.34
N GLY A 332 2.92 -31.59 -27.28
CA GLY A 332 3.78 -32.62 -26.69
C GLY A 332 4.60 -32.16 -25.48
N ALA A 333 4.32 -30.98 -24.92
CA ALA A 333 4.90 -30.58 -23.63
C ALA A 333 4.32 -31.43 -22.49
N ALA A 334 5.16 -31.78 -21.51
CA ALA A 334 4.76 -32.59 -20.35
C ALA A 334 4.03 -31.76 -19.28
N MET A 335 3.03 -31.00 -19.71
CA MET A 335 2.25 -30.08 -18.88
C MET A 335 1.58 -30.80 -17.71
N ARG A 336 1.75 -30.23 -16.51
CA ARG A 336 1.26 -30.77 -15.22
C ARG A 336 0.57 -29.73 -14.35
N VAL A 337 1.02 -28.47 -14.41
CA VAL A 337 0.58 -27.39 -13.51
C VAL A 337 0.06 -26.20 -14.31
N ILE A 338 -1.08 -25.66 -13.90
CA ILE A 338 -1.52 -24.33 -14.27
C ILE A 338 -1.47 -23.44 -13.02
N ASP A 339 -0.62 -22.43 -13.05
CA ASP A 339 -0.45 -21.47 -11.98
C ASP A 339 -1.13 -20.15 -12.38
N ILE A 340 -2.14 -19.77 -11.61
CA ILE A 340 -2.93 -18.56 -11.84
C ILE A 340 -2.27 -17.31 -11.24
N GLY A 341 -1.13 -17.49 -10.55
CA GLY A 341 -0.40 -16.45 -9.86
C GLY A 341 -1.22 -15.82 -8.73
N GLY A 342 -0.84 -14.60 -8.35
CA GLY A 342 -1.61 -13.80 -7.40
C GLY A 342 -2.83 -13.15 -8.03
N GLY A 343 -3.70 -12.57 -7.20
CA GLY A 343 -4.81 -11.74 -7.66
C GLY A 343 -6.12 -11.93 -6.91
N LEU A 344 -6.25 -12.99 -6.09
CA LEU A 344 -7.26 -13.06 -5.03
C LEU A 344 -7.18 -11.77 -4.19
N GLY A 345 -8.23 -10.96 -4.25
CA GLY A 345 -8.30 -9.68 -3.56
C GLY A 345 -8.87 -9.80 -2.14
N ILE A 346 -8.98 -8.65 -1.49
CA ILE A 346 -9.53 -8.48 -0.13
C ILE A 346 -10.53 -7.33 -0.16
N ASP A 347 -11.57 -7.40 0.68
CA ASP A 347 -12.39 -6.23 0.95
C ASP A 347 -11.75 -5.34 2.03
N TYR A 348 -11.10 -4.25 1.61
CA TYR A 348 -10.50 -3.26 2.54
C TYR A 348 -11.50 -2.19 2.99
N ASP A 349 -12.68 -2.04 2.37
CA ASP A 349 -13.63 -0.95 2.66
C ASP A 349 -15.01 -1.41 3.17
N GLY A 350 -15.22 -2.72 3.26
CA GLY A 350 -16.42 -3.38 3.77
C GLY A 350 -17.64 -3.25 2.85
N SER A 351 -17.46 -3.07 1.54
CA SER A 351 -18.55 -2.89 0.57
C SER A 351 -18.96 -4.14 -0.20
N HIS A 352 -18.17 -5.21 -0.14
CA HIS A 352 -18.32 -6.44 -0.94
C HIS A 352 -18.61 -6.18 -2.42
N SER A 353 -18.03 -5.10 -2.97
CA SER A 353 -18.33 -4.59 -4.30
C SER A 353 -17.15 -4.77 -5.26
N GLY A 354 -17.41 -5.38 -6.41
CA GLY A 354 -16.47 -5.38 -7.54
C GLY A 354 -16.40 -4.04 -8.30
N GLY A 355 -17.07 -3.00 -7.80
CA GLY A 355 -17.05 -1.63 -8.32
C GLY A 355 -16.20 -0.64 -7.50
N SER A 356 -15.62 -1.06 -6.37
CA SER A 356 -14.60 -0.29 -5.64
C SER A 356 -13.21 -0.83 -5.98
N ASP A 357 -12.24 0.06 -6.24
CA ASP A 357 -10.82 -0.32 -6.41
C ASP A 357 -10.23 -0.99 -5.15
N MET A 358 -10.87 -0.81 -3.98
CA MET A 358 -10.40 -1.29 -2.67
C MET A 358 -11.15 -2.55 -2.18
N SER A 359 -12.07 -3.11 -2.96
CA SER A 359 -12.90 -4.26 -2.57
C SER A 359 -12.87 -5.39 -3.61
N VAL A 360 -13.47 -6.52 -3.26
CA VAL A 360 -13.86 -7.61 -4.18
C VAL A 360 -15.36 -7.86 -4.08
N GLY A 361 -15.96 -8.30 -5.19
CA GLY A 361 -17.36 -8.74 -5.24
C GLY A 361 -17.52 -10.26 -5.20
N TYR A 362 -16.73 -10.97 -4.38
CA TYR A 362 -16.78 -12.43 -4.28
C TYR A 362 -16.10 -12.98 -3.00
N GLY A 363 -16.51 -14.17 -2.56
CA GLY A 363 -15.89 -14.96 -1.49
C GLY A 363 -14.86 -16.01 -1.99
N LEU A 364 -14.20 -16.71 -1.05
CA LEU A 364 -13.18 -17.72 -1.36
C LEU A 364 -13.72 -18.89 -2.21
N GLU A 365 -14.90 -19.39 -1.90
CA GLU A 365 -15.56 -20.48 -2.64
C GLU A 365 -15.93 -20.07 -4.07
N GLU A 366 -16.35 -18.82 -4.26
CA GLU A 366 -16.70 -18.29 -5.57
C GLU A 366 -15.47 -18.07 -6.45
N TYR A 367 -14.37 -17.58 -5.85
CA TYR A 367 -13.05 -17.50 -6.49
C TYR A 367 -12.56 -18.88 -6.93
N ALA A 368 -12.50 -19.84 -6.00
CA ALA A 368 -12.06 -21.21 -6.26
C ALA A 368 -12.93 -21.90 -7.32
N GLY A 369 -14.25 -21.80 -7.19
CA GLY A 369 -15.21 -22.34 -8.15
C GLY A 369 -15.08 -21.71 -9.54
N ALA A 370 -14.81 -20.40 -9.64
CA ALA A 370 -14.59 -19.73 -10.92
C ALA A 370 -13.32 -20.25 -11.62
N VAL A 371 -12.22 -20.41 -10.88
CA VAL A 371 -10.97 -20.99 -11.40
C VAL A 371 -11.17 -22.43 -11.86
N VAL A 372 -11.69 -23.31 -10.99
CA VAL A 372 -11.86 -24.74 -11.29
C VAL A 372 -12.75 -24.95 -12.52
N ARG A 373 -13.89 -24.26 -12.61
CA ARG A 373 -14.80 -24.36 -13.77
C ARG A 373 -14.16 -23.87 -15.07
N ALA A 374 -13.36 -22.81 -15.03
CA ALA A 374 -12.68 -22.27 -16.21
C ALA A 374 -11.61 -23.23 -16.76
N VAL A 375 -10.84 -23.87 -15.88
CA VAL A 375 -9.82 -24.88 -16.28
C VAL A 375 -10.50 -26.17 -16.77
N LEU A 376 -11.47 -26.70 -16.02
CA LEU A 376 -12.27 -27.88 -16.37
C LEU A 376 -12.85 -27.78 -17.80
N PHE A 377 -13.56 -26.68 -18.09
CA PHE A 377 -14.18 -26.44 -19.39
C PHE A 377 -13.18 -26.41 -20.56
N ALA A 378 -11.94 -25.95 -20.32
CA ALA A 378 -10.89 -25.97 -21.33
C ALA A 378 -10.32 -27.38 -21.54
N CYS A 379 -10.02 -28.09 -20.46
CA CYS A 379 -9.43 -29.42 -20.46
C CYS A 379 -10.36 -30.49 -21.05
N ASP A 380 -11.59 -30.61 -20.56
CA ASP A 380 -12.58 -31.60 -21.04
C ASP A 380 -12.82 -31.46 -22.54
N ARG A 381 -13.04 -30.22 -23.01
CA ARG A 381 -13.30 -29.87 -24.41
C ARG A 381 -12.12 -30.17 -25.34
N LYS A 382 -10.91 -30.30 -24.80
CA LYS A 382 -9.67 -30.62 -25.52
C LYS A 382 -9.20 -32.05 -25.28
N HIS A 383 -9.88 -32.81 -24.42
CA HIS A 383 -9.46 -34.12 -23.90
C HIS A 383 -8.03 -34.12 -23.33
N VAL A 384 -7.69 -33.06 -22.60
CA VAL A 384 -6.39 -32.89 -21.90
C VAL A 384 -6.58 -33.20 -20.41
N HIS A 385 -5.65 -33.92 -19.80
CA HIS A 385 -5.70 -34.21 -18.37
C HIS A 385 -5.68 -32.93 -17.52
N HIS A 386 -6.46 -32.96 -16.44
CA HIS A 386 -6.60 -31.85 -15.50
C HIS A 386 -5.28 -31.51 -14.79
N PRO A 387 -4.72 -30.29 -14.95
CA PRO A 387 -3.53 -29.87 -14.22
C PRO A 387 -3.76 -29.80 -12.71
N ILE A 388 -2.66 -29.85 -11.95
CA ILE A 388 -2.64 -29.26 -10.61
C ILE A 388 -2.89 -27.76 -10.76
N ILE A 389 -3.86 -27.24 -10.01
CA ILE A 389 -4.12 -25.80 -9.95
C ILE A 389 -3.24 -25.20 -8.85
N CYS A 390 -2.43 -24.21 -9.21
CA CYS A 390 -1.58 -23.43 -8.32
C CYS A 390 -2.07 -21.98 -8.23
N SER A 391 -1.87 -21.32 -7.09
CA SER A 391 -2.09 -19.87 -6.93
C SER A 391 -1.11 -19.24 -5.94
N GLU A 392 -0.55 -18.08 -6.33
CA GLU A 392 0.34 -17.25 -5.50
C GLU A 392 -0.46 -16.24 -4.66
N SER A 393 -1.39 -16.69 -3.83
CA SER A 393 -2.42 -15.83 -3.19
C SER A 393 -1.92 -15.01 -1.98
N GLY A 394 -0.66 -14.55 -1.99
CA GLY A 394 0.04 -13.98 -0.83
C GLY A 394 -0.69 -12.87 -0.07
N ARG A 395 -1.07 -11.76 -0.74
CA ARG A 395 -1.81 -10.65 -0.11
C ARG A 395 -3.04 -11.15 0.67
N ALA A 396 -3.81 -12.06 0.06
CA ALA A 396 -5.02 -12.65 0.63
C ALA A 396 -4.76 -13.57 1.84
N LEU A 397 -3.59 -14.18 1.96
CA LEU A 397 -3.18 -14.98 3.11
C LEU A 397 -2.80 -14.06 4.28
N VAL A 398 -1.81 -13.17 4.07
CA VAL A 398 -1.14 -12.48 5.19
C VAL A 398 -1.79 -11.18 5.65
N SER A 399 -2.63 -10.50 4.86
CA SER A 399 -3.15 -9.17 5.27
C SER A 399 -3.91 -9.20 6.61
N HIS A 400 -4.72 -10.23 6.86
CA HIS A 400 -5.55 -10.35 8.08
C HIS A 400 -4.74 -10.76 9.33
N HIS A 401 -3.52 -11.28 9.18
CA HIS A 401 -2.79 -11.88 10.29
C HIS A 401 -2.14 -10.85 11.24
N SER A 402 -2.17 -9.56 10.92
CA SER A 402 -1.58 -8.54 11.79
C SER A 402 -2.41 -7.27 11.90
N VAL A 403 -2.27 -6.62 13.06
CA VAL A 403 -2.92 -5.36 13.41
C VAL A 403 -1.86 -4.44 14.00
N LEU A 404 -1.74 -3.23 13.45
CA LEU A 404 -0.82 -2.21 13.95
C LEU A 404 -1.55 -1.30 14.93
N ILE A 405 -1.15 -1.34 16.20
CA ILE A 405 -1.71 -0.52 17.28
C ILE A 405 -0.83 0.71 17.52
N PHE A 406 -1.48 1.87 17.65
CA PHE A 406 -0.83 3.14 17.98
C PHE A 406 -1.73 3.97 18.91
N GLU A 407 -1.10 4.90 19.65
CA GLU A 407 -1.75 5.77 20.63
C GLU A 407 -1.99 7.16 20.03
N ALA A 408 -3.16 7.76 20.28
CA ALA A 408 -3.35 9.20 20.07
C ALA A 408 -2.87 9.94 21.33
N VAL A 409 -1.78 10.70 21.17
CA VAL A 409 -1.06 11.37 22.27
C VAL A 409 -1.70 12.72 22.62
N SER A 410 -2.25 13.41 21.62
CA SER A 410 -2.98 14.68 21.81
C SER A 410 -3.97 14.95 20.68
N SER A 411 -4.87 15.90 20.89
CA SER A 411 -5.80 16.36 19.87
C SER A 411 -5.85 17.89 19.83
N SER A 412 -5.56 18.48 18.68
CA SER A 412 -5.64 19.92 18.44
C SER A 412 -6.83 20.24 17.53
N THR A 413 -7.71 21.13 17.96
CA THR A 413 -8.67 21.78 17.06
C THR A 413 -7.91 22.76 16.15
N THR A 414 -8.34 22.91 14.89
CA THR A 414 -7.76 23.86 13.91
C THR A 414 -8.11 25.34 14.19
N LYS A 415 -8.83 25.59 15.29
CA LYS A 415 -9.20 26.90 15.83
C LYS A 415 -8.66 26.98 17.25
N ALA A 416 -7.99 28.08 17.59
CA ALA A 416 -7.46 28.28 18.93
C ALA A 416 -8.59 28.64 19.91
N GLU A 417 -8.41 28.36 21.21
CA GLU A 417 -9.20 29.08 22.21
C GLU A 417 -8.76 30.55 22.24
N PRO A 418 -9.69 31.51 22.34
CA PRO A 418 -9.36 32.93 22.30
C PRO A 418 -8.46 33.31 23.48
N LEU A 419 -7.29 33.90 23.20
CA LEU A 419 -6.31 34.25 24.23
C LEU A 419 -6.93 35.17 25.30
N PRO A 420 -6.89 34.81 26.60
CA PRO A 420 -7.48 35.63 27.67
C PRO A 420 -6.93 37.06 27.72
N SER A 421 -5.67 37.27 27.33
CA SER A 421 -5.02 38.59 27.26
C SER A 421 -5.49 39.46 26.08
N VAL A 422 -5.96 38.86 24.98
CA VAL A 422 -6.50 39.60 23.83
C VAL A 422 -7.92 40.07 24.14
N GLY A 423 -8.71 39.26 24.86
CA GLY A 423 -10.09 39.61 25.24
C GLY A 423 -10.24 40.95 25.96
N SER A 424 -9.27 41.33 26.80
CA SER A 424 -9.24 42.64 27.49
C SER A 424 -8.93 43.84 26.59
N ASN A 425 -8.24 43.64 25.46
CA ASN A 425 -7.81 44.71 24.54
C ASN A 425 -8.45 44.59 23.14
N LEU A 426 -9.39 43.65 22.94
CA LEU A 426 -9.95 43.30 21.62
C LEU A 426 -10.52 44.52 20.89
N ALA A 427 -11.30 45.36 21.59
CA ALA A 427 -11.86 46.59 21.03
C ALA A 427 -10.78 47.58 20.58
N TYR A 428 -9.67 47.71 21.33
CA TYR A 428 -8.57 48.62 20.98
C TYR A 428 -7.90 48.21 19.66
N PHE A 429 -7.58 46.91 19.50
CA PHE A 429 -6.97 46.40 18.27
C PHE A 429 -7.94 46.41 17.07
N LEU A 430 -9.25 46.36 17.28
CA LEU A 430 -10.26 46.48 16.22
C LEU A 430 -10.51 47.94 15.81
N ASP A 431 -10.40 48.90 16.74
CA ASP A 431 -10.47 50.33 16.42
C ASP A 431 -9.22 50.82 15.65
N GLU A 432 -8.03 50.28 15.95
CA GLU A 432 -6.78 50.56 15.22
C GLU A 432 -6.72 50.00 13.79
N LEU A 433 -7.69 49.18 13.35
CA LEU A 433 -7.76 48.70 11.97
C LEU A 433 -7.82 49.85 10.96
N ALA A 434 -7.15 49.68 9.81
CA ALA A 434 -7.27 50.60 8.67
C ALA A 434 -8.74 50.78 8.25
N ASP A 435 -9.11 51.95 7.73
CA ASP A 435 -10.51 52.35 7.50
C ASP A 435 -11.33 51.35 6.67
N ASP A 436 -10.68 50.66 5.73
CA ASP A 436 -11.27 49.61 4.92
C ASP A 436 -11.48 48.29 5.71
N ALA A 437 -10.54 47.87 6.54
CA ALA A 437 -10.71 46.74 7.45
C ALA A 437 -11.73 47.04 8.57
N ARG A 438 -11.73 48.27 9.10
CA ARG A 438 -12.73 48.72 10.09
C ARG A 438 -14.14 48.73 9.47
N SER A 439 -14.27 49.06 8.18
CA SER A 439 -15.53 48.95 7.43
C SER A 439 -16.04 47.50 7.35
N ASP A 440 -15.18 46.53 6.99
CA ASP A 440 -15.55 45.11 6.98
C ASP A 440 -15.95 44.60 8.37
N TYR A 441 -15.28 45.06 9.43
CA TYR A 441 -15.64 44.77 10.82
C TYR A 441 -17.03 45.33 11.19
N HIS A 442 -17.35 46.58 10.82
CA HIS A 442 -18.69 47.13 11.03
C HIS A 442 -19.76 46.37 10.24
N ASN A 443 -19.47 45.94 9.00
CA ASN A 443 -20.39 45.13 8.20
C ASN A 443 -20.65 43.75 8.83
N LEU A 444 -19.60 43.08 9.35
CA LEU A 444 -19.72 41.84 10.11
C LEU A 444 -20.58 42.02 11.37
N MET A 445 -20.35 43.08 12.15
CA MET A 445 -21.10 43.36 13.37
C MET A 445 -22.57 43.72 13.09
N ALA A 446 -22.85 44.44 12.00
CA ALA A 446 -24.23 44.72 11.58
C ALA A 446 -24.97 43.42 11.19
N ALA A 447 -24.39 42.61 10.30
CA ALA A 447 -24.98 41.33 9.90
C ALA A 447 -25.21 40.39 11.10
N ALA A 448 -24.33 40.41 12.11
CA ALA A 448 -24.48 39.62 13.33
C ALA A 448 -25.61 40.11 14.25
N LEU A 449 -25.88 41.42 14.28
CA LEU A 449 -27.01 42.00 15.01
C LEU A 449 -28.35 41.78 14.28
N ASP A 450 -28.34 41.83 12.95
CA ASP A 450 -29.52 41.58 12.10
C ASP A 450 -29.83 40.08 11.93
N GLY A 451 -28.93 39.18 12.36
CA GLY A 451 -29.09 37.72 12.30
C GLY A 451 -28.84 37.09 10.93
N GLU A 452 -28.18 37.81 10.01
CA GLU A 452 -27.89 37.32 8.65
C GLU A 452 -26.69 36.38 8.63
N TYR A 453 -26.89 35.12 9.03
CA TYR A 453 -25.80 34.16 9.22
C TYR A 453 -24.91 33.91 7.98
N GLU A 454 -25.49 33.80 6.77
CA GLU A 454 -24.68 33.64 5.54
C GLU A 454 -23.85 34.90 5.24
N THR A 455 -24.42 36.09 5.46
CA THR A 455 -23.77 37.39 5.29
C THR A 455 -22.63 37.57 6.31
N CYS A 456 -22.81 37.14 7.56
CA CYS A 456 -21.76 37.14 8.59
C CYS A 456 -20.53 36.33 8.16
N ALA A 457 -20.72 35.10 7.68
CA ALA A 457 -19.62 34.24 7.25
C ALA A 457 -18.82 34.88 6.10
N LEU A 458 -19.52 35.56 5.18
CA LEU A 458 -18.92 36.29 4.05
C LEU A 458 -18.15 37.54 4.49
N TYR A 459 -18.66 38.34 5.45
CA TYR A 459 -17.91 39.48 5.97
C TYR A 459 -16.73 39.09 6.87
N ALA A 460 -16.82 38.00 7.64
CA ALA A 460 -15.70 37.48 8.43
C ALA A 460 -14.52 37.05 7.55
N ASP A 461 -14.78 36.36 6.44
CA ASP A 461 -13.77 35.99 5.44
C ASP A 461 -13.20 37.21 4.68
N GLN A 462 -14.02 38.23 4.38
CA GLN A 462 -13.52 39.50 3.81
C GLN A 462 -12.59 40.25 4.78
N LEU A 463 -13.01 40.43 6.03
CA LEU A 463 -12.21 41.04 7.10
C LEU A 463 -10.89 40.28 7.28
N LYS A 464 -10.94 38.96 7.44
CA LYS A 464 -9.74 38.11 7.62
C LYS A 464 -8.78 38.24 6.45
N ARG A 465 -9.25 38.22 5.19
CA ARG A 465 -8.39 38.46 4.00
C ARG A 465 -7.75 39.84 4.03
N ARG A 466 -8.52 40.90 4.29
CA ARG A 466 -8.05 42.29 4.27
C ARG A 466 -7.01 42.54 5.36
N CYS A 467 -7.22 42.01 6.56
CA CYS A 467 -6.23 42.06 7.64
C CYS A 467 -4.98 41.21 7.35
N ILE A 468 -5.12 40.06 6.69
CA ILE A 468 -3.98 39.26 6.21
C ILE A 468 -3.17 40.01 5.13
N ASP A 469 -3.80 40.76 4.24
CA ASP A 469 -3.11 41.56 3.23
C ASP A 469 -2.41 42.79 3.86
N HIS A 470 -3.10 43.53 4.73
CA HIS A 470 -2.48 44.63 5.52
C HIS A 470 -1.32 44.15 6.42
N PHE A 471 -1.37 42.92 6.93
CA PHE A 471 -0.26 42.30 7.66
C PHE A 471 0.95 42.00 6.75
N LYS A 472 0.74 41.54 5.50
CA LYS A 472 1.84 41.35 4.52
C LYS A 472 2.51 42.67 4.15
N ASP A 473 1.71 43.73 4.03
CA ASP A 473 2.17 45.08 3.70
C ASP A 473 2.78 45.81 4.93
N GLY A 474 2.80 45.19 6.11
CA GLY A 474 3.40 45.71 7.33
C GLY A 474 2.59 46.81 8.03
N VAL A 475 1.30 46.95 7.69
CA VAL A 475 0.37 47.94 8.25
C VAL A 475 -0.22 47.49 9.59
N LEU A 476 -0.34 46.17 9.82
CA LEU A 476 -0.90 45.58 11.04
C LEU A 476 0.14 44.75 11.81
N GLY A 477 0.03 44.76 13.14
CA GLY A 477 0.80 43.90 14.04
C GLY A 477 0.29 42.46 14.11
N LEU A 478 1.02 41.60 14.82
CA LEU A 478 0.61 40.21 15.08
C LEU A 478 -0.61 40.16 16.01
N GLU A 479 -0.70 41.14 16.91
CA GLU A 479 -1.77 41.36 17.87
C GLU A 479 -3.11 41.65 17.16
N HIS A 480 -3.09 42.53 16.15
CA HIS A 480 -4.26 42.82 15.31
C HIS A 480 -4.72 41.58 14.53
N LEU A 481 -3.78 40.80 14.01
CA LEU A 481 -4.11 39.56 13.29
C LEU A 481 -4.73 38.50 14.21
N ALA A 482 -4.17 38.33 15.42
CA ALA A 482 -4.72 37.43 16.45
C ALA A 482 -6.09 37.89 16.97
N ALA A 483 -6.32 39.20 17.09
CA ALA A 483 -7.62 39.77 17.43
C ALA A 483 -8.69 39.47 16.38
N VAL A 484 -8.36 39.66 15.09
CA VAL A 484 -9.27 39.38 13.96
C VAL A 484 -9.54 37.88 13.81
N ASP A 485 -8.53 37.03 13.98
CA ASP A 485 -8.70 35.58 13.94
C ASP A 485 -9.60 35.08 15.08
N GLY A 486 -9.40 35.57 16.31
CA GLY A 486 -10.25 35.25 17.45
C GLY A 486 -11.71 35.72 17.26
N LEU A 487 -11.92 36.90 16.67
CA LEU A 487 -13.25 37.40 16.33
C LEU A 487 -13.93 36.51 15.26
N CYS A 488 -13.22 36.15 14.20
CA CYS A 488 -13.76 35.32 13.12
C CYS A 488 -14.05 33.88 13.57
N ASP A 489 -13.26 33.33 14.51
CA ASP A 489 -13.53 32.03 15.11
C ASP A 489 -14.71 32.07 16.09
N LEU A 490 -14.88 33.15 16.86
CA LEU A 490 -16.07 33.37 17.69
C LEU A 490 -17.33 33.47 16.82
N ALA A 491 -17.31 34.30 15.77
CA ALA A 491 -18.41 34.41 14.83
C ALA A 491 -18.74 33.05 14.20
N SER A 492 -17.74 32.30 13.73
CA SER A 492 -17.94 30.95 13.17
C SER A 492 -18.62 29.97 14.14
N LYS A 493 -18.39 30.12 15.44
CA LYS A 493 -18.94 29.26 16.49
C LYS A 493 -20.42 29.54 16.73
N GLU A 494 -20.79 30.81 16.88
CA GLU A 494 -22.20 31.23 17.01
C GLU A 494 -23.01 30.96 15.73
N LEU A 495 -22.34 30.98 14.56
CA LEU A 495 -22.92 30.65 13.26
C LEU A 495 -23.23 29.15 13.04
N GLY A 496 -22.91 28.27 14.01
CA GLY A 496 -23.19 26.84 13.91
C GLY A 496 -22.47 26.13 12.75
N VAL A 497 -21.33 26.67 12.30
CA VAL A 497 -20.57 26.12 11.15
C VAL A 497 -19.92 24.80 11.53
N ALA A 498 -20.63 23.70 11.22
CA ALA A 498 -20.23 22.29 11.15
C ALA A 498 -19.03 21.84 12.03
N ASP A 499 -19.30 20.98 13.01
CA ASP A 499 -18.35 20.35 13.96
C ASP A 499 -16.88 20.34 13.48
N PRO A 500 -15.99 21.15 14.08
CA PRO A 500 -14.64 21.33 13.56
C PRO A 500 -13.86 20.02 13.66
N VAL A 501 -13.37 19.55 12.51
CA VAL A 501 -12.55 18.34 12.43
C VAL A 501 -11.25 18.56 13.21
N LYS A 502 -11.07 17.82 14.31
CA LYS A 502 -9.86 17.90 15.16
C LYS A 502 -8.74 17.06 14.55
N THR A 503 -7.49 17.53 14.65
CA THR A 503 -6.31 16.72 14.32
C THR A 503 -5.89 15.94 15.55
N TYR A 504 -5.85 14.61 15.46
CA TYR A 504 -5.32 13.71 16.49
C TYR A 504 -3.87 13.37 16.13
N HIS A 505 -2.94 13.71 17.01
CA HIS A 505 -1.51 13.42 16.85
C HIS A 505 -1.22 12.02 17.38
N VAL A 506 -0.78 11.12 16.52
CA VAL A 506 -0.61 9.69 16.81
C VAL A 506 0.86 9.27 16.90
N ASN A 507 1.17 8.38 17.84
CA ASN A 507 2.50 7.84 18.09
C ASN A 507 2.89 6.82 17.00
N LEU A 508 3.18 7.31 15.79
CA LEU A 508 3.33 6.53 14.56
C LEU A 508 4.23 7.24 13.53
N SER A 509 4.71 6.49 12.54
CA SER A 509 5.24 6.97 11.26
C SER A 509 4.53 6.23 10.12
N LEU A 510 3.82 6.96 9.26
CA LEU A 510 3.11 6.42 8.09
C LEU A 510 4.09 5.94 7.02
N PHE A 511 5.20 6.62 6.83
CA PHE A 511 6.26 6.21 5.89
C PHE A 511 6.92 4.88 6.30
N THR A 512 6.91 4.56 7.60
CA THR A 512 7.51 3.34 8.15
C THR A 512 6.50 2.19 8.25
N SER A 513 5.24 2.46 8.59
CA SER A 513 4.25 1.40 8.89
C SER A 513 3.04 1.37 7.95
N MET A 514 2.87 2.38 7.08
CA MET A 514 1.76 2.51 6.13
C MET A 514 2.19 2.89 4.68
N PRO A 515 3.29 2.35 4.11
CA PRO A 515 3.83 2.83 2.84
C PRO A 515 2.87 2.76 1.64
N ASP A 516 2.02 1.72 1.50
CA ASP A 516 1.01 1.66 0.42
C ASP A 516 -0.03 2.83 0.51
N PHE A 517 -0.31 3.36 1.72
CA PHE A 517 -1.23 4.51 1.88
C PHE A 517 -0.63 5.77 1.25
N TRP A 518 0.62 6.08 1.60
CA TRP A 518 1.35 7.24 1.06
C TRP A 518 1.66 7.08 -0.44
N ALA A 519 2.25 5.95 -0.84
CA ALA A 519 2.80 5.78 -2.18
C ALA A 519 1.75 5.57 -3.28
N ILE A 520 0.65 4.86 -3.00
CA ILE A 520 -0.38 4.50 -4.01
C ILE A 520 -1.81 4.87 -3.61
N GLY A 521 -2.03 5.44 -2.41
CA GLY A 521 -3.35 5.84 -1.94
C GLY A 521 -4.23 4.68 -1.48
N GLN A 522 -3.64 3.54 -1.12
CA GLN A 522 -4.34 2.36 -0.57
C GLN A 522 -5.02 2.74 0.75
N LEU A 523 -6.29 2.40 0.89
CA LEU A 523 -7.01 2.59 2.15
C LEU A 523 -6.90 1.34 3.04
N PHE A 524 -6.85 1.56 4.35
CA PHE A 524 -6.89 0.53 5.38
C PHE A 524 -8.00 0.87 6.37
N PRO A 525 -8.69 -0.13 6.96
CA PRO A 525 -9.55 0.13 8.10
C PRO A 525 -8.72 0.63 9.29
N ILE A 526 -9.08 1.79 9.81
CA ILE A 526 -8.54 2.36 11.05
C ILE A 526 -9.71 2.62 11.98
N VAL A 527 -9.66 2.05 13.19
CA VAL A 527 -10.71 2.18 14.21
C VAL A 527 -10.10 2.33 15.60
N PRO A 528 -10.81 2.95 16.57
CA PRO A 528 -10.51 2.75 17.98
C PRO A 528 -10.59 1.26 18.33
N ILE A 529 -9.68 0.73 19.15
CA ILE A 529 -9.76 -0.67 19.60
C ILE A 529 -10.55 -0.87 20.88
N HIS A 530 -10.98 0.22 21.51
CA HIS A 530 -11.73 0.27 22.78
C HIS A 530 -12.79 1.38 22.75
N ARG A 531 -13.68 1.39 23.75
CA ARG A 531 -14.83 2.31 23.90
C ARG A 531 -15.87 2.23 22.78
N LEU A 532 -15.95 1.11 22.04
CA LEU A 532 -16.92 0.92 20.96
C LEU A 532 -18.35 0.63 21.47
N ASP A 533 -18.54 0.48 22.78
CA ASP A 533 -19.81 0.59 23.50
C ASP A 533 -20.29 2.06 23.63
N GLN A 534 -19.39 3.03 23.48
CA GLN A 534 -19.63 4.47 23.60
C GLN A 534 -19.83 5.12 22.22
N ARG A 535 -20.52 6.27 22.21
CA ARG A 535 -20.74 7.04 20.97
C ARG A 535 -19.54 7.96 20.71
N PRO A 536 -18.90 7.90 19.53
CA PRO A 536 -17.89 8.88 19.15
C PRO A 536 -18.52 10.27 18.99
N ALA A 537 -17.92 11.27 19.64
CA ALA A 537 -18.46 12.63 19.75
C ALA A 537 -17.83 13.61 18.74
N VAL A 538 -16.67 13.27 18.18
CA VAL A 538 -15.84 14.18 17.37
C VAL A 538 -15.53 13.54 16.01
N LYS A 539 -15.38 14.35 14.96
CA LYS A 539 -14.75 13.95 13.71
C LYS A 539 -13.28 14.38 13.73
N GLY A 540 -12.38 13.52 13.28
CA GLY A 540 -10.96 13.85 13.24
C GLY A 540 -10.19 13.32 12.04
N ILE A 541 -9.02 13.91 11.82
CA ILE A 541 -7.96 13.37 10.96
C ILE A 541 -6.78 12.95 11.84
N LEU A 542 -5.93 12.05 11.35
CA LEU A 542 -4.74 11.61 12.07
C LEU A 542 -3.51 12.32 11.49
N SER A 543 -2.64 12.83 12.35
CA SER A 543 -1.30 13.32 12.01
C SER A 543 -0.27 12.45 12.72
N ASP A 544 0.77 12.01 12.02
CA ASP A 544 1.84 11.21 12.60
C ASP A 544 2.93 12.08 13.24
N LEU A 545 4.03 11.46 13.70
CA LEU A 545 5.12 12.18 14.38
C LEU A 545 6.15 12.83 13.45
N THR A 546 6.02 12.67 12.13
CA THR A 546 7.00 13.19 11.18
C THR A 546 6.85 14.70 10.98
N CYS A 547 7.91 15.35 10.50
CA CYS A 547 7.86 16.77 10.15
C CYS A 547 7.40 17.02 8.71
N ASP A 548 6.93 15.98 8.01
CA ASP A 548 6.45 16.07 6.63
C ASP A 548 4.92 16.23 6.60
N SER A 549 4.43 17.15 5.78
CA SER A 549 2.99 17.39 5.62
C SER A 549 2.21 16.25 4.97
N ASP A 550 2.90 15.29 4.35
CA ASP A 550 2.31 14.03 3.86
C ASP A 550 2.12 12.98 4.98
N GLY A 551 2.67 13.22 6.18
CA GLY A 551 2.52 12.40 7.40
C GLY A 551 1.12 12.44 8.05
N LYS A 552 0.06 12.32 7.25
CA LYS A 552 -1.34 12.46 7.70
C LYS A 552 -2.29 11.45 7.04
N VAL A 553 -3.32 11.06 7.78
CA VAL A 553 -4.48 10.31 7.27
C VAL A 553 -5.70 11.22 7.25
N ASP A 554 -6.02 11.75 6.06
CA ASP A 554 -7.20 12.58 5.77
C ASP A 554 -8.23 11.88 4.86
N ARG A 555 -8.05 10.57 4.62
CA ARG A 555 -8.93 9.73 3.82
C ARG A 555 -9.10 8.36 4.47
N PHE A 556 -10.35 7.97 4.69
CA PHE A 556 -10.74 6.73 5.36
C PHE A 556 -11.66 5.87 4.48
N ILE A 557 -11.87 4.62 4.89
CA ILE A 557 -12.76 3.67 4.22
C ILE A 557 -14.18 4.22 4.06
N GLY A 558 -14.90 3.79 3.03
CA GLY A 558 -16.21 4.36 2.69
C GLY A 558 -16.16 5.81 2.19
N GLY A 559 -14.99 6.30 1.77
CA GLY A 559 -14.82 7.60 1.12
C GLY A 559 -14.88 8.81 2.05
N GLN A 560 -14.72 8.61 3.36
CA GLN A 560 -14.79 9.69 4.35
C GLN A 560 -13.49 10.50 4.41
N SER A 561 -13.60 11.81 4.63
CA SER A 561 -12.48 12.74 4.85
C SER A 561 -12.13 12.95 6.33
N SER A 562 -12.84 12.27 7.23
CA SER A 562 -12.59 12.28 8.68
C SER A 562 -13.14 10.99 9.30
N LEU A 563 -12.56 10.59 10.43
CA LEU A 563 -12.93 9.42 11.22
C LEU A 563 -13.71 9.88 12.46
N PRO A 564 -14.87 9.28 12.79
CA PRO A 564 -15.52 9.48 14.09
C PRO A 564 -14.64 8.95 15.23
N LEU A 565 -14.43 9.73 16.28
CA LEU A 565 -13.54 9.43 17.41
C LEU A 565 -14.14 9.92 18.74
N HIS A 566 -13.68 9.32 19.84
CA HIS A 566 -13.95 9.73 21.21
C HIS A 566 -13.00 10.85 21.63
N GLU A 567 -13.44 11.72 22.55
CA GLU A 567 -12.60 12.83 23.03
C GLU A 567 -11.47 12.36 23.94
N LEU A 568 -10.30 12.99 23.79
CA LEU A 568 -9.17 12.82 24.72
C LEU A 568 -9.40 13.67 25.98
N GLY A 569 -9.04 13.14 27.15
CA GLY A 569 -9.08 13.88 28.43
C GLY A 569 -10.43 13.93 29.15
N GLY A 570 -11.46 13.26 28.62
CA GLY A 570 -12.79 13.24 29.25
C GLY A 570 -12.89 12.36 30.51
N GLY A 571 -12.74 12.99 31.69
CA GLY A 571 -13.48 12.72 32.93
C GLY A 571 -13.31 11.40 33.70
N ASP A 572 -13.15 10.26 33.02
CA ASP A 572 -13.14 8.94 33.65
C ASP A 572 -11.79 8.62 34.29
N GLY A 573 -11.79 8.20 35.55
CA GLY A 573 -10.59 7.89 36.37
C GLY A 573 -9.75 6.67 35.93
N LEU A 574 -9.92 6.21 34.68
CA LEU A 574 -9.13 5.16 34.05
C LEU A 574 -7.98 5.79 33.27
N GLY A 575 -6.81 5.93 33.92
CA GLY A 575 -5.59 6.49 33.33
C GLY A 575 -4.92 5.58 32.30
N GLY A 576 -5.59 5.32 31.18
CA GLY A 576 -5.09 4.55 30.04
C GLY A 576 -5.19 5.33 28.72
N GLY A 577 -4.28 5.06 27.79
CA GLY A 577 -4.20 5.76 26.50
C GLY A 577 -5.36 5.48 25.56
N TYR A 578 -5.56 6.36 24.58
CA TYR A 578 -6.55 6.16 23.52
C TYR A 578 -5.89 5.47 22.32
N TYR A 579 -6.26 4.22 22.08
CA TYR A 579 -5.57 3.35 21.12
C TYR A 579 -6.41 3.11 19.87
N LEU A 580 -5.77 3.24 18.72
CA LEU A 580 -6.33 2.93 17.41
C LEU A 580 -5.56 1.76 16.80
N GLY A 581 -6.26 0.97 15.98
CA GLY A 581 -5.67 -0.12 15.21
C GLY A 581 -5.83 0.14 13.71
N MET A 582 -4.75 -0.02 12.93
CA MET A 582 -4.84 -0.27 11.49
C MET A 582 -4.91 -1.78 11.25
N PHE A 583 -5.92 -2.19 10.49
CA PHE A 583 -6.18 -3.59 10.15
C PHE A 583 -5.83 -3.88 8.68
N LEU A 584 -5.75 -5.18 8.34
CA LEU A 584 -5.45 -5.67 6.98
C LEU A 584 -4.07 -5.28 6.42
N GLY A 585 -3.16 -4.82 7.29
CA GLY A 585 -1.82 -4.33 6.91
C GLY A 585 -0.73 -5.38 6.72
N GLY A 586 -0.99 -6.67 6.99
CA GLY A 586 0.04 -7.72 7.02
C GLY A 586 0.69 -8.09 5.68
N ALA A 587 0.31 -7.44 4.58
CA ALA A 587 0.93 -7.59 3.26
C ALA A 587 1.62 -6.27 2.86
N TYR A 588 2.85 -6.38 2.36
CA TYR A 588 3.73 -5.31 1.84
C TYR A 588 4.19 -4.25 2.82
N GLN A 589 3.40 -3.87 3.84
CA GLN A 589 3.72 -2.71 4.70
C GLN A 589 5.06 -2.85 5.44
N GLU A 590 5.32 -4.01 6.04
CA GLU A 590 6.59 -4.30 6.74
C GLU A 590 7.79 -4.38 5.78
N ALA A 591 7.55 -4.78 4.53
CA ALA A 591 8.58 -4.97 3.50
C ALA A 591 8.96 -3.68 2.75
N LEU A 592 8.09 -2.67 2.79
CA LEU A 592 8.25 -1.38 2.10
C LEU A 592 8.50 -0.21 3.06
N GLY A 593 8.52 -0.45 4.38
CA GLY A 593 8.65 0.58 5.41
C GLY A 593 9.99 1.32 5.35
N GLY A 594 9.94 2.65 5.28
CA GLY A 594 11.12 3.53 5.25
C GLY A 594 11.50 4.09 6.62
N LEU A 595 12.78 4.47 6.78
CA LEU A 595 13.32 5.14 7.98
C LEU A 595 13.17 6.67 7.90
N HIS A 596 12.02 7.17 7.45
CA HIS A 596 11.75 8.62 7.39
C HIS A 596 11.82 9.23 8.80
N ASN A 597 12.44 10.41 8.93
CA ASN A 597 12.78 11.04 10.22
C ASN A 597 13.54 10.13 11.22
N LEU A 598 14.17 9.05 10.76
CA LEU A 598 14.80 8.03 11.60
C LEU A 598 13.83 7.30 12.55
N PHE A 599 12.54 7.22 12.20
CA PHE A 599 11.61 6.30 12.87
C PHE A 599 11.87 4.86 12.39
N GLY A 600 12.17 3.98 13.34
CA GLY A 600 12.30 2.54 13.12
C GLY A 600 10.95 1.81 13.06
N GLY A 601 10.96 0.50 12.87
CA GLY A 601 9.74 -0.32 12.94
C GLY A 601 9.05 -0.30 14.31
N PRO A 602 7.77 -0.71 14.38
CA PRO A 602 7.06 -0.90 15.66
C PRO A 602 7.69 -2.03 16.50
N SER A 603 7.36 -2.09 17.79
CA SER A 603 7.54 -3.31 18.57
C SER A 603 6.65 -4.42 18.01
N VAL A 604 7.08 -5.68 18.08
CA VAL A 604 6.31 -6.83 17.57
C VAL A 604 5.92 -7.76 18.71
N VAL A 605 4.64 -8.13 18.78
CA VAL A 605 4.14 -9.17 19.68
C VAL A 605 3.39 -10.23 18.87
N ARG A 606 3.74 -11.50 19.06
CA ARG A 606 3.04 -12.66 18.46
C ARG A 606 2.14 -13.31 19.49
N VAL A 607 0.87 -13.46 19.15
CA VAL A 607 -0.19 -13.87 20.06
C VAL A 607 -0.97 -15.03 19.47
N SER A 608 -1.00 -16.16 20.17
CA SER A 608 -1.78 -17.34 19.77
C SER A 608 -2.91 -17.60 20.77
N GLN A 609 -3.98 -18.26 20.32
CA GLN A 609 -5.06 -18.71 21.21
C GLN A 609 -4.51 -19.70 22.24
N ALA A 610 -4.89 -19.54 23.50
CA ALA A 610 -4.54 -20.45 24.58
C ALA A 610 -5.63 -20.53 25.64
N ASP A 611 -5.75 -21.68 26.29
CA ASP A 611 -6.72 -21.88 27.37
C ASP A 611 -6.24 -21.17 28.65
N GLY A 612 -7.03 -20.21 29.14
CA GLY A 612 -6.70 -19.45 30.35
C GLY A 612 -7.50 -18.17 30.51
N SER A 613 -7.22 -17.42 31.58
CA SER A 613 -7.94 -16.18 31.97
C SER A 613 -7.90 -15.05 30.95
N HIS A 614 -6.98 -15.09 29.98
CA HIS A 614 -6.80 -14.08 28.94
C HIS A 614 -7.19 -14.58 27.54
N CYS A 615 -7.53 -15.87 27.38
CA CYS A 615 -7.81 -16.55 26.10
C CYS A 615 -6.65 -16.58 25.08
N PHE A 616 -5.47 -16.04 25.42
CA PHE A 616 -4.28 -16.02 24.57
C PHE A 616 -2.98 -16.24 25.35
N ALA A 617 -1.95 -16.64 24.62
CA ALA A 617 -0.55 -16.65 25.07
C ALA A 617 0.31 -15.78 24.14
N VAL A 618 1.26 -15.04 24.71
CA VAL A 618 2.31 -14.35 23.93
C VAL A 618 3.41 -15.36 23.65
N THR A 619 3.64 -15.68 22.37
CA THR A 619 4.66 -16.66 21.95
C THR A 619 5.98 -16.00 21.53
N LEU A 620 5.96 -14.70 21.22
CA LEU A 620 7.13 -13.89 20.92
C LEU A 620 6.86 -12.43 21.28
N ALA A 621 7.86 -11.73 21.82
CA ALA A 621 7.83 -10.30 22.09
C ALA A 621 9.19 -9.71 21.75
N VAL A 622 9.22 -8.72 20.85
CA VAL A 622 10.45 -8.07 20.36
C VAL A 622 10.24 -6.55 20.42
N PRO A 623 11.14 -5.78 21.06
CA PRO A 623 11.08 -4.31 21.00
C PRO A 623 11.37 -3.82 19.59
N GLY A 624 10.78 -2.68 19.21
CA GLY A 624 11.13 -2.03 17.95
C GLY A 624 12.59 -1.51 17.96
N PRO A 625 13.20 -1.22 16.80
CA PRO A 625 14.58 -0.75 16.72
C PRO A 625 14.83 0.49 17.57
N SER A 626 15.93 0.47 18.32
CA SER A 626 16.39 1.61 19.11
C SER A 626 16.95 2.73 18.21
N CYS A 627 17.13 3.92 18.78
CA CYS A 627 17.86 5.02 18.14
C CYS A 627 19.25 4.56 17.66
N ALA A 628 19.95 3.75 18.44
CA ALA A 628 21.22 3.15 18.04
C ALA A 628 21.08 2.23 16.81
N ASP A 629 20.05 1.38 16.75
CA ASP A 629 19.84 0.47 15.62
C ASP A 629 19.51 1.22 14.32
N VAL A 630 18.67 2.26 14.40
CA VAL A 630 18.36 3.12 13.24
C VAL A 630 19.59 3.92 12.79
N LEU A 631 20.42 4.40 13.73
CA LEU A 631 21.68 5.05 13.41
C LEU A 631 22.68 4.10 12.73
N ARG A 632 22.78 2.83 13.16
CA ARG A 632 23.60 1.81 12.46
C ARG A 632 23.06 1.50 11.05
N ALA A 633 21.74 1.48 10.86
CA ALA A 633 21.14 1.34 9.53
C ALA A 633 21.52 2.50 8.59
N MET A 634 21.78 3.70 9.14
CA MET A 634 22.29 4.87 8.43
C MET A 634 23.83 4.97 8.38
N GLN A 635 24.55 3.88 8.68
CA GLN A 635 26.01 3.78 8.67
C GLN A 635 26.75 4.65 9.71
N HIS A 636 26.10 4.98 10.83
CA HIS A 636 26.77 5.52 12.01
C HIS A 636 27.24 4.41 12.96
N GLU A 637 28.17 4.76 13.86
CA GLU A 637 28.65 3.93 14.98
C GLU A 637 28.16 4.56 16.30
N PRO A 638 26.97 4.19 16.83
CA PRO A 638 26.38 4.79 18.03
C PRO A 638 27.29 4.76 19.24
N GLU A 639 28.12 3.73 19.36
CA GLU A 639 29.06 3.51 20.45
C GLU A 639 30.16 4.59 20.45
N VAL A 640 30.62 5.01 19.26
CA VAL A 640 31.54 6.13 19.07
C VAL A 640 30.83 7.47 19.29
N MET A 641 29.58 7.60 18.85
CA MET A 641 28.76 8.81 19.08
C MET A 641 28.50 9.04 20.57
N PHE A 642 28.23 7.98 21.34
CA PHE A 642 28.00 8.03 22.77
C PHE A 642 29.24 8.53 23.52
N GLU A 643 30.43 7.94 23.29
CA GLU A 643 31.66 8.40 23.95
C GLU A 643 32.03 9.84 23.56
N ALA A 644 31.78 10.27 22.31
CA ALA A 644 31.97 11.66 21.90
C ALA A 644 31.04 12.64 22.64
N LEU A 645 29.76 12.28 22.84
CA LEU A 645 28.78 13.08 23.58
C LEU A 645 29.07 13.09 25.09
N LYS A 646 29.52 11.97 25.65
CA LYS A 646 29.96 11.80 27.05
C LYS A 646 31.21 12.63 27.35
N HIS A 647 32.21 12.62 26.46
CA HIS A 647 33.37 13.53 26.56
C HIS A 647 32.93 14.99 26.54
N ARG A 648 31.99 15.35 25.65
CA ARG A 648 31.46 16.72 25.58
C ARG A 648 30.65 17.12 26.82
N ALA A 649 29.92 16.20 27.44
CA ALA A 649 29.24 16.44 28.71
C ALA A 649 30.24 16.79 29.83
N ALA A 650 31.35 16.04 29.91
CA ALA A 650 32.43 16.29 30.87
C ALA A 650 33.13 17.65 30.62
N GLU A 651 33.43 18.01 29.36
CA GLU A 651 33.96 19.34 29.00
C GLU A 651 33.05 20.50 29.45
N CYS A 652 31.73 20.29 29.41
CA CYS A 652 30.73 21.27 29.82
C CYS A 652 30.40 21.25 31.33
N ALA A 653 31.12 20.44 32.13
CA ALA A 653 30.84 20.20 33.55
C ALA A 653 29.38 19.79 33.84
N ALA A 654 28.76 19.06 32.92
CA ALA A 654 27.43 18.50 33.12
C ALA A 654 27.50 17.27 34.04
N GLY A 655 26.65 17.22 35.07
CA GLY A 655 26.65 16.15 36.07
C GLY A 655 26.25 14.77 35.53
N ASP A 656 26.53 13.74 36.34
CA ASP A 656 26.50 12.31 35.94
C ASP A 656 25.14 11.78 35.44
N ALA A 657 24.06 12.52 35.69
CA ALA A 657 22.76 12.28 35.08
C ALA A 657 22.78 12.36 33.53
N VAL A 658 23.67 13.18 32.93
CA VAL A 658 23.71 13.38 31.48
C VAL A 658 24.24 12.16 30.71
N PRO A 659 25.38 11.54 31.07
CA PRO A 659 25.77 10.24 30.49
C PRO A 659 24.69 9.17 30.60
N ARG A 660 23.98 9.08 31.74
CA ARG A 660 22.87 8.13 31.94
C ARG A 660 21.68 8.44 31.02
N ALA A 661 21.30 9.71 30.88
CA ALA A 661 20.24 10.14 29.96
C ALA A 661 20.60 9.88 28.49
N LEU A 662 21.85 10.11 28.09
CA LEU A 662 22.37 9.78 26.75
C LEU A 662 22.29 8.27 26.49
N ALA A 663 22.74 7.43 27.42
CA ALA A 663 22.69 5.98 27.28
C ALA A 663 21.24 5.49 27.11
N LEU A 664 20.31 6.00 27.92
CA LEU A 664 18.87 5.71 27.81
C LEU A 664 18.29 6.18 26.46
N ALA A 665 18.74 7.32 25.91
CA ALA A 665 18.29 7.82 24.62
C ALA A 665 18.74 6.91 23.46
N PHE A 666 20.01 6.45 23.45
CA PHE A 666 20.51 5.53 22.42
C PHE A 666 19.77 4.18 22.42
N HIS A 667 19.45 3.63 23.59
CA HIS A 667 18.73 2.35 23.71
C HIS A 667 17.20 2.48 23.61
N SER A 668 16.65 3.70 23.64
CA SER A 668 15.22 3.92 23.45
C SER A 668 14.78 3.78 21.99
N MET A 669 13.54 3.33 21.74
CA MET A 669 12.89 3.52 20.44
C MET A 669 12.69 5.03 20.17
N PRO A 670 12.78 5.49 18.91
CA PRO A 670 12.64 6.91 18.53
C PRO A 670 11.21 7.49 18.68
N TYR A 671 10.24 6.67 19.07
CA TYR A 671 8.84 7.02 19.26
C TYR A 671 8.57 7.69 20.62
N LEU A 672 7.43 8.39 20.75
CA LEU A 672 7.09 9.12 21.97
C LEU A 672 6.83 8.19 23.16
N VAL A 673 7.20 8.66 24.35
CA VAL A 673 6.95 8.00 25.63
C VAL A 673 5.84 8.75 26.37
N CYS A 674 4.70 8.09 26.60
CA CYS A 674 3.55 8.69 27.27
C CYS A 674 3.84 8.90 28.77
N ALA A 675 3.53 10.08 29.30
CA ALA A 675 4.01 10.58 30.60
C ALA A 675 3.65 9.68 31.80
N ALA A 676 2.58 8.91 31.72
CA ALA A 676 2.20 7.92 32.74
C ALA A 676 3.29 6.88 33.03
N THR A 677 4.17 6.59 32.06
CA THR A 677 5.32 5.68 32.24
C THR A 677 6.59 6.37 32.74
N ALA A 678 6.69 7.70 32.62
CA ALA A 678 7.85 8.47 33.07
C ALA A 678 7.89 8.67 34.60
N ALA A 679 6.73 8.66 35.26
CA ALA A 679 6.61 8.88 36.71
C ALA A 679 7.38 7.86 37.58
N GLY A 680 7.71 6.68 37.05
CA GLY A 680 8.54 5.67 37.73
C GLY A 680 10.05 5.93 37.67
N VAL A 681 10.51 6.99 37.01
CA VAL A 681 11.95 7.26 36.74
C VAL A 681 12.50 8.43 37.55
N SER A 682 11.66 9.20 38.25
CA SER A 682 12.05 10.48 38.89
C SER A 682 11.66 10.57 40.38
N ALA A 683 11.65 9.46 41.11
CA ALA A 683 11.17 9.41 42.50
C ALA A 683 11.85 8.33 43.38
N SER A 684 13.19 8.40 43.55
CA SER A 684 13.91 7.52 44.48
C SER A 684 15.15 8.15 45.14
N ASP A 685 15.17 9.47 45.34
CA ASP A 685 16.17 10.16 46.18
C ASP A 685 15.43 11.16 47.09
N GLY A 686 15.13 10.74 48.31
CA GLY A 686 14.53 11.57 49.35
C GLY A 686 15.52 11.85 50.46
N GLU A 687 15.89 13.12 50.67
CA GLU A 687 16.82 13.52 51.73
C GLU A 687 16.25 13.22 53.13
N GLY A 688 16.78 12.19 53.78
CA GLY A 688 16.51 11.85 55.18
C GLY A 688 17.76 12.08 56.03
N THR A 689 17.75 13.13 56.84
CA THR A 689 18.84 13.43 57.80
C THR A 689 18.46 12.94 59.19
N ASP A 690 19.25 12.01 59.78
CA ASP A 690 19.53 12.00 61.23
C ASP A 690 20.58 10.95 61.67
N GLY A 691 21.32 11.28 62.74
CA GLY A 691 21.75 10.37 63.82
C GLY A 691 22.76 9.22 63.57
N MET A 692 24.00 9.38 64.05
CA MET A 692 24.92 8.24 64.29
C MET A 692 24.41 7.30 65.40
N SER A 693 24.61 5.98 65.26
CA SER A 693 25.63 5.23 66.03
C SER A 693 25.69 3.71 65.72
N SER A 694 26.83 3.12 66.09
CA SER A 694 27.30 1.73 65.97
C SER A 694 26.33 0.60 66.37
N ASP A 695 26.33 -0.53 65.63
CA ASP A 695 27.20 -1.69 65.95
C ASP A 695 27.25 -2.74 64.81
N SER A 696 27.83 -3.92 65.05
CA SER A 696 28.41 -4.83 64.03
C SER A 696 27.56 -6.02 63.53
N ASP A 697 28.11 -6.67 62.49
CA ASP A 697 27.87 -8.04 61.98
C ASP A 697 26.60 -8.36 61.18
N GLY A 698 26.79 -8.73 59.90
CA GLY A 698 25.80 -9.49 59.14
C GLY A 698 25.87 -9.39 57.61
N CYS A 699 26.59 -10.33 56.95
CA CYS A 699 26.47 -10.68 55.53
C CYS A 699 26.76 -9.58 54.47
N ALA A 700 27.95 -9.65 53.84
CA ALA A 700 28.26 -8.94 52.59
C ALA A 700 28.54 -9.97 51.48
N GLY A 701 28.01 -9.75 50.27
CA GLY A 701 28.13 -10.74 49.18
C GLY A 701 27.32 -10.47 47.90
N CYS A 702 26.95 -9.21 47.61
CA CYS A 702 26.32 -8.81 46.34
C CYS A 702 26.91 -7.47 45.88
N GLY A 703 27.35 -7.37 44.63
CA GLY A 703 27.85 -6.14 44.04
C GLY A 703 28.99 -6.34 43.04
N GLU A 704 28.69 -6.85 41.85
CA GLU A 704 29.48 -6.77 40.61
C GLU A 704 28.67 -7.45 39.46
N GLU A 705 27.55 -6.84 39.04
CA GLU A 705 26.68 -7.35 37.93
C GLU A 705 26.11 -6.20 37.04
N GLU A 706 26.91 -5.15 36.72
CA GLU A 706 26.50 -4.13 35.71
C GLU A 706 27.54 -3.84 34.60
N ASP A 707 28.78 -4.34 34.68
CA ASP A 707 29.83 -4.10 33.67
C ASP A 707 29.96 -5.23 32.59
N GLU A 708 29.41 -6.43 32.81
CA GLU A 708 29.66 -7.59 31.92
C GLU A 708 28.99 -7.49 30.53
N ASP A 709 27.88 -6.76 30.40
CA ASP A 709 27.06 -6.69 29.17
C ASP A 709 27.83 -6.12 27.95
N TRP A 710 28.90 -5.35 28.18
CA TRP A 710 29.74 -4.79 27.11
C TRP A 710 30.99 -5.62 26.77
N GLU A 711 31.47 -6.48 27.67
CA GLU A 711 32.55 -7.44 27.35
C GLU A 711 32.02 -8.60 26.50
N PHE A 712 30.78 -9.05 26.71
CA PHE A 712 30.22 -10.21 25.99
C PHE A 712 30.20 -10.04 24.46
N MET A 713 30.00 -8.81 23.95
CA MET A 713 30.05 -8.53 22.50
C MET A 713 31.46 -8.55 21.89
N ARG A 714 32.55 -8.50 22.68
CA ARG A 714 33.92 -8.59 22.13
C ARG A 714 34.25 -9.99 21.58
N CYS A 715 33.66 -11.05 22.13
CA CYS A 715 34.05 -12.43 21.79
C CYS A 715 33.49 -12.97 20.46
N LEU A 716 32.58 -12.27 19.77
CA LEU A 716 31.99 -12.72 18.50
C LEU A 716 32.73 -12.23 17.23
N HIS A 717 33.83 -11.48 17.38
CA HIS A 717 34.56 -10.86 16.25
C HIS A 717 35.49 -11.80 15.45
N LEU A 718 35.24 -13.12 15.44
CA LEU A 718 36.12 -14.14 14.82
C LEU A 718 35.47 -15.01 13.73
N SER A 719 34.40 -14.55 13.07
CA SER A 719 33.87 -15.21 11.86
C SER A 719 33.27 -14.26 10.82
N ALA A 720 34.02 -13.25 10.38
CA ALA A 720 33.66 -12.40 9.23
C ALA A 720 34.86 -12.15 8.29
N SER A 721 34.69 -12.43 7.00
CA SER A 721 35.74 -12.31 5.98
C SER A 721 35.99 -10.86 5.53
N PRO A 722 37.23 -10.47 5.19
CA PRO A 722 37.59 -9.06 4.98
C PRO A 722 37.11 -8.48 3.63
N PRO A 723 36.82 -7.17 3.56
CA PRO A 723 36.34 -6.50 2.35
C PRO A 723 37.43 -6.33 1.28
N PHE A 724 37.07 -6.58 0.01
CA PHE A 724 37.97 -6.50 -1.14
C PHE A 724 38.34 -5.05 -1.51
N ARG A 725 39.63 -4.70 -1.43
CA ARG A 725 40.15 -3.41 -1.92
C ARG A 725 40.13 -3.37 -3.46
N ARG A 726 39.28 -2.52 -4.06
CA ARG A 726 39.33 -2.23 -5.51
C ARG A 726 40.45 -1.25 -5.85
N SER A 727 41.47 -1.73 -6.57
CA SER A 727 42.52 -0.90 -7.14
C SER A 727 42.07 -0.22 -8.44
N MET A 728 42.33 1.08 -8.59
CA MET A 728 42.01 1.85 -9.80
C MET A 728 43.17 1.76 -10.81
N ALA A 729 42.98 0.97 -11.88
CA ALA A 729 43.90 0.93 -13.02
C ALA A 729 43.38 1.79 -14.19
N ARG A 730 44.25 2.65 -14.75
CA ARG A 730 43.89 3.66 -15.76
C ARG A 730 44.70 3.49 -17.03
N THR A 731 44.07 3.04 -18.12
CA THR A 731 44.69 2.97 -19.46
C THR A 731 43.79 3.63 -20.51
N LYS A 732 44.34 3.98 -21.67
CA LYS A 732 43.82 4.96 -22.64
C LYS A 732 44.09 4.49 -24.07
N GLN A 733 43.45 5.11 -25.08
CA GLN A 733 43.61 4.88 -26.54
C GLN A 733 42.82 3.65 -27.07
N THR A 734 42.33 3.58 -28.32
CA THR A 734 42.21 4.56 -29.43
C THR A 734 41.03 4.19 -30.36
N ALA A 735 40.61 5.09 -31.26
CA ALA A 735 39.45 4.89 -32.15
C ALA A 735 39.81 4.45 -33.58
N ARG A 736 38.87 3.80 -34.29
CA ARG A 736 38.83 3.76 -35.78
C ARG A 736 37.42 3.50 -36.33
N LYS A 737 37.19 3.91 -37.59
CA LYS A 737 35.95 3.70 -38.39
C LYS A 737 36.27 2.98 -39.71
N SER A 738 35.37 2.11 -40.17
CA SER A 738 35.25 1.62 -41.56
C SER A 738 33.89 0.90 -41.71
N THR A 739 32.83 1.40 -42.37
CA THR A 739 32.58 1.69 -43.81
C THR A 739 32.22 0.47 -44.67
N GLY A 740 31.01 0.48 -45.26
CA GLY A 740 30.54 -0.47 -46.30
C GLY A 740 29.60 -1.56 -45.76
N GLY A 741 28.39 -1.80 -46.27
CA GLY A 741 27.62 -1.09 -47.31
C GLY A 741 27.40 -1.92 -48.59
N LYS A 742 26.27 -2.65 -48.66
CA LYS A 742 25.74 -3.32 -49.87
C LYS A 742 24.22 -3.48 -49.76
N ALA A 743 23.51 -3.37 -50.88
CA ALA A 743 22.05 -3.48 -50.95
C ALA A 743 21.59 -4.24 -52.21
N PRO A 744 20.53 -5.04 -52.11
CA PRO A 744 19.67 -5.38 -53.24
C PRO A 744 18.16 -5.24 -52.91
N ARG A 745 17.22 -5.19 -53.84
CA ARG A 745 17.19 -4.69 -55.24
C ARG A 745 15.70 -4.61 -55.62
N LYS A 746 15.18 -3.48 -56.13
CA LYS A 746 13.75 -3.36 -56.50
C LYS A 746 13.42 -4.22 -57.75
N GLN A 747 12.23 -4.82 -57.76
CA GLN A 747 11.54 -5.28 -58.97
C GLN A 747 10.34 -4.35 -59.28
N LEU A 748 9.81 -4.45 -60.50
CA LEU A 748 8.80 -3.56 -61.09
C LEU A 748 7.74 -4.35 -61.86
N ALA A 749 6.46 -4.14 -61.53
CA ALA A 749 5.30 -4.47 -62.37
C ALA A 749 4.11 -3.59 -61.92
N THR A 750 3.79 -2.46 -62.58
CA THR A 750 2.96 -2.32 -63.80
C THR A 750 1.46 -2.68 -63.64
N LYS A 751 0.59 -1.65 -63.60
CA LYS A 751 -0.66 -1.67 -64.37
C LYS A 751 -1.28 -0.29 -64.62
N ALA A 752 -1.68 -0.09 -65.88
CA ALA A 752 -2.77 0.73 -66.44
C ALA A 752 -3.04 2.16 -65.92
N ALA A 753 -3.25 3.08 -66.86
CA ALA A 753 -3.64 4.47 -66.60
C ALA A 753 -5.12 4.74 -66.87
N ARG A 754 -5.69 5.71 -66.13
CA ARG A 754 -6.71 6.63 -66.63
C ARG A 754 -6.48 8.01 -66.02
N LYS A 755 -5.96 8.95 -66.81
CA LYS A 755 -5.96 10.38 -66.49
C LYS A 755 -7.22 11.01 -67.08
N SER A 756 -8.05 11.63 -66.25
CA SER A 756 -8.96 12.70 -66.66
C SER A 756 -8.32 14.05 -66.28
N ALA A 757 -8.50 15.06 -67.14
CA ALA A 757 -8.00 16.42 -66.93
C ALA A 757 -8.76 17.13 -65.77
N PRO A 758 -8.22 18.23 -65.19
CA PRO A 758 -8.72 18.74 -63.92
C PRO A 758 -9.97 19.62 -64.07
N THR A 759 -10.96 19.39 -63.20
CA THR A 759 -11.97 20.40 -62.88
C THR A 759 -11.36 21.47 -61.99
N THR A 760 -11.49 22.72 -62.40
CA THR A 760 -11.03 23.92 -61.66
C THR A 760 -11.95 24.25 -60.49
N GLY A 761 -11.48 25.10 -59.56
CA GLY A 761 -12.38 25.89 -58.69
C GLY A 761 -13.06 25.16 -57.53
N GLY A 762 -12.34 24.30 -56.79
CA GLY A 762 -12.87 23.68 -55.57
C GLY A 762 -11.91 23.75 -54.38
N VAL A 763 -12.17 24.64 -53.41
CA VAL A 763 -11.50 24.60 -52.10
C VAL A 763 -11.90 23.31 -51.41
N LYS A 764 -10.97 22.34 -51.31
CA LYS A 764 -11.20 21.10 -50.56
C LYS A 764 -11.52 21.47 -49.11
N LYS A 765 -12.77 21.22 -48.67
CA LYS A 765 -13.18 21.41 -47.27
C LYS A 765 -12.13 20.73 -46.37
N PRO A 766 -11.56 21.42 -45.37
CA PRO A 766 -10.52 20.85 -44.54
C PRO A 766 -11.05 19.59 -43.86
N HIS A 767 -10.35 18.47 -44.04
CA HIS A 767 -10.77 17.18 -43.50
C HIS A 767 -10.74 17.25 -41.96
N ARG A 768 -11.91 17.45 -41.35
CA ARG A 768 -12.06 17.55 -39.90
C ARG A 768 -11.87 16.17 -39.27
N TYR A 769 -10.62 15.88 -38.91
CA TYR A 769 -10.26 14.74 -38.09
C TYR A 769 -11.02 14.77 -36.74
N ARG A 770 -11.27 13.59 -36.14
CA ARG A 770 -11.78 13.52 -34.77
C ARG A 770 -10.79 14.22 -33.81
N PRO A 771 -11.25 14.86 -32.72
CA PRO A 771 -10.38 15.45 -31.71
C PRO A 771 -9.25 14.51 -31.27
N GLY A 772 -8.08 15.06 -30.96
CA GLY A 772 -6.87 14.30 -30.63
C GLY A 772 -6.19 13.53 -31.79
N THR A 773 -6.88 13.25 -32.90
CA THR A 773 -6.33 12.41 -33.99
C THR A 773 -5.13 13.05 -34.70
N VAL A 774 -5.09 14.39 -34.80
CA VAL A 774 -3.94 15.11 -35.37
C VAL A 774 -2.76 15.09 -34.40
N ALA A 775 -2.98 15.48 -33.14
CA ALA A 775 -1.96 15.44 -32.09
C ALA A 775 -1.35 14.03 -31.92
N LEU A 776 -2.15 12.97 -31.89
CA LEU A 776 -1.64 11.58 -31.84
C LEU A 776 -0.83 11.18 -33.07
N ARG A 777 -1.08 11.78 -34.24
CA ARG A 777 -0.27 11.57 -35.46
C ARG A 777 1.05 12.34 -35.38
N GLU A 778 1.04 13.54 -34.80
CA GLU A 778 2.22 14.38 -34.61
C GLU A 778 3.13 13.82 -33.52
N ILE A 779 2.59 13.42 -32.37
CA ILE A 779 3.32 12.68 -31.32
C ILE A 779 4.01 11.44 -31.92
N ARG A 780 3.29 10.61 -32.68
CA ARG A 780 3.86 9.43 -33.37
C ARG A 780 4.82 9.76 -34.52
N LYS A 781 4.88 11.01 -34.99
CA LYS A 781 5.91 11.49 -35.92
C LYS A 781 7.17 11.88 -35.14
N TYR A 782 7.03 12.72 -34.11
CA TYR A 782 8.14 13.20 -33.30
C TYR A 782 8.83 12.06 -32.52
N GLN A 783 8.06 11.10 -31.98
CA GLN A 783 8.59 9.86 -31.37
C GLN A 783 9.36 8.95 -32.35
N LYS A 784 9.41 9.27 -33.65
CA LYS A 784 10.18 8.54 -34.68
C LYS A 784 11.34 9.37 -35.26
N SER A 785 11.61 10.55 -34.72
CA SER A 785 12.61 11.48 -35.26
C SER A 785 13.36 12.19 -34.14
N THR A 786 14.68 12.05 -34.09
CA THR A 786 15.56 12.88 -33.25
C THR A 786 15.87 14.24 -33.91
N GLU A 787 14.88 14.83 -34.60
CA GLU A 787 14.99 16.13 -35.25
C GLU A 787 14.62 17.23 -34.26
N LEU A 788 15.51 18.23 -34.11
CA LEU A 788 15.27 19.42 -33.29
C LEU A 788 14.01 20.17 -33.75
N LEU A 789 13.16 20.53 -32.78
CA LEU A 789 11.83 21.11 -32.96
C LEU A 789 11.89 22.62 -33.14
N ILE A 790 12.84 23.31 -32.51
CA ILE A 790 13.00 24.76 -32.62
C ILE A 790 13.63 25.08 -33.99
N ARG A 791 13.13 26.13 -34.64
CA ARG A 791 13.68 26.59 -35.92
C ARG A 791 15.06 27.20 -35.70
N LYS A 792 16.08 26.59 -36.32
CA LYS A 792 17.50 26.95 -36.15
C LYS A 792 17.81 28.44 -36.35
N LEU A 793 17.18 29.10 -37.34
CA LEU A 793 17.44 30.51 -37.64
C LEU A 793 16.90 31.48 -36.57
N PRO A 794 15.64 31.38 -36.10
CA PRO A 794 15.19 32.06 -34.88
C PRO A 794 16.06 31.79 -33.64
N PHE A 795 16.39 30.53 -33.36
CA PHE A 795 17.25 30.19 -32.21
C PHE A 795 18.63 30.83 -32.31
N GLN A 796 19.25 30.82 -33.48
CA GLN A 796 20.52 31.51 -33.77
C GLN A 796 20.45 33.02 -33.54
N ARG A 797 19.28 33.66 -33.72
CA ARG A 797 19.11 35.09 -33.42
C ARG A 797 19.07 35.32 -31.91
N LEU A 798 18.22 34.59 -31.19
CA LEU A 798 18.11 34.67 -29.73
C LEU A 798 19.45 34.41 -29.01
N VAL A 799 20.22 33.40 -29.47
CA VAL A 799 21.57 33.11 -28.94
C VAL A 799 22.54 34.28 -29.15
N ARG A 800 22.38 35.07 -30.23
CA ARG A 800 23.25 36.22 -30.52
C ARG A 800 22.81 37.49 -29.79
N GLU A 801 21.51 37.64 -29.59
CA GLU A 801 20.86 38.69 -28.79
C GLU A 801 21.33 38.58 -27.33
N ILE A 802 21.03 37.45 -26.67
CA ILE A 802 21.47 37.17 -25.29
C ILE A 802 23.01 37.28 -25.14
N ALA A 803 23.78 36.85 -26.15
CA ALA A 803 25.23 36.92 -26.07
C ALA A 803 25.81 38.35 -26.13
N GLN A 804 25.08 39.32 -26.70
CA GLN A 804 25.51 40.72 -26.71
C GLN A 804 25.52 41.33 -25.31
N ASP A 805 24.60 40.91 -24.44
CA ASP A 805 24.51 41.37 -23.04
C ASP A 805 25.75 40.95 -22.22
N PHE A 806 26.36 39.80 -22.54
CA PHE A 806 27.58 39.33 -21.88
C PHE A 806 28.87 39.82 -22.55
N LYS A 807 28.92 39.86 -23.89
CA LYS A 807 30.11 40.30 -24.63
C LYS A 807 29.80 40.68 -26.08
N THR A 808 30.16 41.91 -26.45
CA THR A 808 30.13 42.40 -27.83
C THR A 808 31.04 41.59 -28.78
N ASP A 809 30.68 41.57 -30.06
CA ASP A 809 31.43 40.96 -31.18
C ASP A 809 31.71 39.43 -31.11
N LEU A 810 30.93 38.68 -30.33
CA LEU A 810 31.02 37.20 -30.32
C LEU A 810 30.65 36.54 -31.67
N ARG A 811 31.63 35.84 -32.27
CA ARG A 811 31.48 35.09 -33.52
C ARG A 811 31.19 33.60 -33.28
N PHE A 812 29.92 33.24 -33.26
CA PHE A 812 29.48 31.83 -33.12
C PHE A 812 29.78 30.97 -34.36
N GLN A 813 30.39 29.80 -34.15
CA GLN A 813 30.46 28.71 -35.11
C GLN A 813 29.10 27.99 -35.23
N SER A 814 28.80 27.40 -36.39
CA SER A 814 27.55 26.65 -36.63
C SER A 814 27.32 25.50 -35.65
N HIS A 815 28.37 24.72 -35.35
CA HIS A 815 28.30 23.61 -34.39
C HIS A 815 28.08 24.08 -32.95
N ALA A 816 28.56 25.27 -32.58
CA ALA A 816 28.32 25.83 -31.24
C ALA A 816 26.85 26.25 -31.06
N VAL A 817 26.24 26.86 -32.08
CA VAL A 817 24.78 27.16 -32.07
C VAL A 817 23.97 25.87 -32.04
N LEU A 818 24.39 24.82 -32.75
CA LEU A 818 23.73 23.53 -32.73
C LEU A 818 23.78 22.86 -31.34
N ALA A 819 24.96 22.82 -30.70
CA ALA A 819 25.12 22.24 -29.36
C ALA A 819 24.30 23.01 -28.30
N LEU A 820 24.24 24.35 -28.39
CA LEU A 820 23.36 25.17 -27.56
C LEU A 820 21.88 24.84 -27.79
N GLN A 821 21.48 24.55 -29.02
CA GLN A 821 20.10 24.17 -29.35
C GLN A 821 19.76 22.76 -28.83
N GLU A 822 20.67 21.79 -28.98
CA GLU A 822 20.53 20.43 -28.46
C GLU A 822 20.40 20.44 -26.93
N ALA A 823 21.23 21.22 -26.23
CA ALA A 823 21.15 21.39 -24.78
C ALA A 823 19.85 22.08 -24.33
N ALA A 824 19.45 23.17 -25.00
CA ALA A 824 18.24 23.91 -24.66
C ALA A 824 16.96 23.08 -24.91
N GLU A 825 16.88 22.34 -26.02
CA GLU A 825 15.73 21.49 -26.30
C GLU A 825 15.68 20.26 -25.37
N ALA A 826 16.82 19.63 -25.05
CA ALA A 826 16.84 18.54 -24.08
C ALA A 826 16.38 18.98 -22.68
N TYR A 827 16.83 20.16 -22.23
CA TYR A 827 16.39 20.76 -20.98
C TYR A 827 14.88 21.07 -20.98
N LEU A 828 14.37 21.72 -22.04
CA LEU A 828 12.94 22.05 -22.17
C LEU A 828 12.05 20.80 -22.26
N VAL A 829 12.47 19.75 -22.96
CA VAL A 829 11.73 18.48 -23.03
C VAL A 829 11.60 17.87 -21.64
N GLY A 830 12.69 17.79 -20.87
CA GLY A 830 12.64 17.29 -19.50
C GLY A 830 11.78 18.17 -18.58
N LEU A 831 11.87 19.50 -18.69
CA LEU A 831 11.04 20.40 -17.89
C LEU A 831 9.55 20.24 -18.23
N PHE A 832 9.18 20.03 -19.50
CA PHE A 832 7.80 19.77 -19.90
C PHE A 832 7.32 18.36 -19.52
N GLU A 833 8.20 17.37 -19.42
CA GLU A 833 7.89 16.04 -18.89
C GLU A 833 7.49 16.13 -17.41
N ASP A 834 8.31 16.77 -16.56
CA ASP A 834 8.00 17.00 -15.14
C ASP A 834 6.77 17.89 -14.94
N THR A 835 6.61 18.93 -15.78
CA THR A 835 5.40 19.78 -15.79
C THR A 835 4.14 18.96 -16.09
N ASN A 836 4.22 18.02 -17.02
CA ASN A 836 3.12 17.12 -17.37
C ASN A 836 2.84 16.11 -16.24
N LEU A 837 3.88 15.59 -15.57
CA LEU A 837 3.72 14.76 -14.37
C LEU A 837 3.06 15.54 -13.21
N CYS A 838 3.42 16.81 -12.99
CA CYS A 838 2.76 17.69 -12.01
C CYS A 838 1.27 17.90 -12.33
N ALA A 839 0.92 18.09 -13.61
CA ALA A 839 -0.48 18.20 -14.04
C ALA A 839 -1.27 16.90 -13.81
N ILE A 840 -0.66 15.73 -14.12
CA ILE A 840 -1.26 14.40 -13.92
C ILE A 840 -1.45 14.08 -12.44
N HIS A 841 -0.45 14.34 -11.59
CA HIS A 841 -0.54 14.20 -10.13
C HIS A 841 -1.71 15.03 -9.57
N ALA A 842 -1.85 16.27 -10.03
CA ALA A 842 -2.99 17.14 -9.73
C ALA A 842 -4.27 16.82 -10.52
N LYS A 843 -4.42 15.58 -11.04
CA LYS A 843 -5.58 15.01 -11.75
C LYS A 843 -6.12 15.84 -12.93
N ARG A 844 -5.24 16.57 -13.64
CA ARG A 844 -5.60 17.43 -14.78
C ARG A 844 -4.97 16.96 -16.09
N VAL A 845 -5.74 17.11 -17.17
CA VAL A 845 -5.31 16.86 -18.56
C VAL A 845 -4.73 18.14 -19.21
N THR A 846 -4.83 19.29 -18.53
CA THR A 846 -4.34 20.58 -19.02
C THR A 846 -3.27 21.14 -18.09
N ILE A 847 -2.08 21.34 -18.66
CA ILE A 847 -0.94 22.03 -18.04
C ILE A 847 -1.31 23.50 -17.79
N MET A 848 -0.96 23.99 -16.61
CA MET A 848 -1.15 25.36 -16.14
C MET A 848 0.20 26.01 -15.74
N PRO A 849 0.30 27.35 -15.67
CA PRO A 849 1.54 28.03 -15.26
C PRO A 849 2.08 27.58 -13.88
N LYS A 850 1.20 27.18 -12.96
CA LYS A 850 1.59 26.63 -11.65
C LYS A 850 2.34 25.28 -11.74
N ASP A 851 2.10 24.49 -12.79
CA ASP A 851 2.72 23.17 -12.95
C ASP A 851 4.19 23.29 -13.36
N ILE A 852 4.50 24.24 -14.26
CA ILE A 852 5.89 24.52 -14.65
C ILE A 852 6.64 25.27 -13.55
N GLN A 853 5.97 26.11 -12.76
CA GLN A 853 6.54 26.69 -11.54
C GLN A 853 6.89 25.62 -10.50
N LEU A 854 6.01 24.62 -10.29
CA LEU A 854 6.25 23.50 -9.39
C LEU A 854 7.40 22.61 -9.89
N ALA A 855 7.41 22.24 -11.18
CA ALA A 855 8.48 21.45 -11.78
C ALA A 855 9.86 22.13 -11.63
N ARG A 856 9.95 23.45 -11.83
CA ARG A 856 11.19 24.22 -11.59
C ARG A 856 11.61 24.21 -10.11
N ARG A 857 10.68 24.40 -9.17
CA ARG A 857 10.97 24.31 -7.72
C ARG A 857 11.51 22.92 -7.33
N ILE A 858 10.89 21.84 -7.82
CA ILE A 858 11.31 20.45 -7.56
C ILE A 858 12.73 20.18 -8.13
N ARG A 859 13.07 20.77 -9.28
CA ARG A 859 14.42 20.73 -9.87
C ARG A 859 15.48 21.54 -9.10
N GLY A 860 15.12 22.18 -7.99
CA GLY A 860 16.00 23.08 -7.23
C GLY A 860 16.24 24.43 -7.92
N GLU A 861 15.55 24.72 -9.02
CA GLU A 861 15.65 25.99 -9.71
C GLU A 861 14.87 27.06 -8.94
N ARG A 862 15.60 27.91 -8.21
CA ARG A 862 15.03 29.14 -7.66
C ARG A 862 14.59 30.04 -8.82
N ALA A 863 13.38 30.57 -8.70
CA ALA A 863 12.74 31.45 -9.69
C ALA A 863 13.13 32.90 -9.47
#